data_AF-A0A2V9CSC6-F1
#
_entry.id   AF-A0A2V9CSC6-F1
#
_cell.length_a   1.000
_cell.length_b   1.000
_cell.length_c   1.000
_cell.angle_alpha   90.00
_cell.angle_beta   90.00
_cell.angle_gamma   90.00
#
_symmetry.space_group_name_H-M   'P 1'
#
loop_
_entity.id
_entity.type
_entity.pdbx_description
1 polymer ?
#
loop_
_entity_poly.entity_id
_entity_poly.type
_entity_poly.pdbx_seq_one_letter_code
_entity_poly.pdbx_strand_id
1 'polypeptide(L)'
;MLVIVLVGTVTLSGCVGSATRAVPAVSQPGTRPPASGQDITTNSTPPAVNQGTTFQFSADAPGTWSCSGTDSAGAATTCKGSINASTGLYTAPATVTAQHSYGGFQLLPNNHIYNTRIDSLPLNSNNSTWQTMLGPNAGPSYSYDFPTNYITPTLTPTPKQNMVFYYTPGSNGQFEVPSFPTATIESGWFSAQTNSRPDHHLEAIDTSTGEFEEFYQYYAVGLNGSCPACNSQSGVKYLSYSYDLPASSTDAAGLLLMPLQIGQQELEQAVATGGTINHALRVTFGLGLECSCNLWPATTFASDGSFLPFGARARLKASFDISSYSAIAQILMTQLKQYGIINADGGNSWPISLERSRWPANYVNAFREVANAHLASNMEWVDESSLMVSPRSGLTTRNREIVTFTPTSDSTTKSVDLVLQGVAVNLPDNVLYIQAGTPAQQFTAFVNIGSVTWSMSPSVGTLTSGGLYTAPSSIASPTTTTVTATSVVNSSVAASMTITIFPTGSIRVMPSSNADYVDSSGHTWTSRTGVSNIEDDLGCCNFDPSFPNITDSQLWSYMMYRFNDIHMDFRVPAGTYQITYRLGTNFGLGPVVVKLGAQGQILADNVDLLADAGGNHKPYTFTATVTVGSDNKLSFVIWDMPTGNIGVVSSLQITPQ
;
A
#
# COMPACT_ATOMS: atom_id res chain seq x y z
N MET A 1 16.36 1.01 5.37
CA MET A 1 15.48 2.06 5.91
C MET A 1 15.39 1.85 7.40
N LEU A 2 15.54 2.91 8.18
CA LEU A 2 15.55 2.85 9.64
C LEU A 2 14.47 3.81 10.11
N VAL A 3 13.33 3.27 10.53
CA VAL A 3 12.34 4.00 11.32
C VAL A 3 12.68 3.67 12.78
N ILE A 4 12.87 4.69 13.60
CA ILE A 4 13.18 4.54 15.02
C ILE A 4 12.08 5.25 15.78
N VAL A 5 11.13 4.50 16.33
CA VAL A 5 10.34 5.02 17.46
C VAL A 5 11.20 4.88 18.71
N LEU A 6 11.61 6.01 19.29
CA LEU A 6 12.41 6.00 20.53
C LEU A 6 11.52 5.61 21.72
N VAL A 7 11.94 4.56 22.43
CA VAL A 7 11.30 4.05 23.64
C VAL A 7 11.60 5.01 24.81
N GLY A 8 10.59 5.77 25.24
CA GLY A 8 10.62 6.48 26.51
C GLY A 8 10.17 5.59 27.66
N THR A 9 11.09 5.06 28.44
CA THR A 9 10.79 4.43 29.75
C THR A 9 10.40 5.51 30.76
N VAL A 10 9.14 5.50 31.21
CA VAL A 10 8.67 6.39 32.28
C VAL A 10 9.08 5.79 33.64
N THR A 11 10.06 6.39 34.30
CA THR A 11 10.27 6.25 35.74
C THR A 11 9.47 7.33 36.47
N LEU A 12 8.35 6.92 37.09
CA LEU A 12 7.58 7.80 37.99
C LEU A 12 8.30 7.85 39.35
N SER A 13 9.05 8.92 39.60
CA SER A 13 9.46 9.31 40.96
C SER A 13 8.45 10.32 41.51
N GLY A 14 8.08 10.11 42.77
CA GLY A 14 6.77 10.48 43.29
C GLY A 14 6.47 11.96 43.50
N CYS A 15 5.17 12.23 43.62
CA CYS A 15 4.63 13.24 44.53
C CYS A 15 3.39 12.66 45.21
N VAL A 16 3.47 12.60 46.54
CA VAL A 16 2.41 12.15 47.45
C VAL A 16 1.39 13.27 47.58
N GLY A 17 0.11 12.95 47.36
CA GLY A 17 -1.00 13.88 47.51
C GLY A 17 -2.34 13.16 47.40
N SER A 18 -2.65 12.34 48.41
CA SER A 18 -3.94 11.65 48.53
C SER A 18 -5.11 12.62 48.64
N ALA A 19 -6.03 12.55 47.69
CA ALA A 19 -7.43 12.89 47.90
C ALA A 19 -8.28 11.76 47.29
N THR A 20 -8.61 10.76 48.11
CA THR A 20 -9.57 9.70 47.78
C THR A 20 -10.96 10.32 47.66
N ARG A 21 -11.49 10.40 46.44
CA ARG A 21 -12.91 10.65 46.19
C ARG A 21 -13.56 9.35 45.73
N ALA A 22 -14.44 8.82 46.58
CA ALA A 22 -15.19 7.60 46.31
C ALA A 22 -16.00 7.74 45.01
N VAL A 23 -15.85 6.77 44.12
CA VAL A 23 -16.67 6.59 42.92
C VAL A 23 -18.06 6.10 43.40
N PRO A 24 -19.16 6.84 43.17
CA PRO A 24 -20.49 6.29 43.39
C PRO A 24 -20.74 5.18 42.37
N ALA A 25 -21.32 4.07 42.83
CA ALA A 25 -21.77 2.99 41.98
C ALA A 25 -22.64 3.53 40.83
N VAL A 26 -22.27 3.19 39.59
CA VAL A 26 -23.07 3.47 38.40
C VAL A 26 -24.37 2.67 38.53
N SER A 27 -25.46 3.36 38.84
CA SER A 27 -26.80 2.82 38.70
C SER A 27 -27.02 2.47 37.23
N GLN A 28 -27.47 1.23 36.97
CA GLN A 28 -27.88 0.81 35.64
C GLN A 28 -28.80 1.86 34.99
N PRO A 29 -28.61 2.20 33.71
CA PRO A 29 -29.56 3.05 33.03
C PRO A 29 -30.90 2.31 33.00
N GLY A 30 -31.90 2.89 33.67
CA GLY A 30 -33.29 2.49 33.47
C GLY A 30 -33.57 2.51 31.98
N THR A 31 -34.27 1.48 31.50
CA THR A 31 -34.75 1.39 30.13
C THR A 31 -35.65 2.58 29.83
N ARG A 32 -35.06 3.64 29.28
CA ARG A 32 -35.80 4.69 28.59
C ARG A 32 -36.53 3.99 27.43
N PRO A 33 -37.85 4.17 27.27
CA PRO A 33 -38.51 3.67 26.08
C PRO A 33 -37.80 4.26 24.85
N PRO A 34 -37.70 3.52 23.72
CA PRO A 34 -37.10 4.07 22.52
C PRO A 34 -37.82 5.39 22.20
N ALA A 35 -37.06 6.44 21.92
CA ALA A 35 -37.65 7.64 21.36
C ALA A 35 -38.29 7.23 20.03
N SER A 36 -39.62 7.17 19.98
CA SER A 36 -40.33 7.17 18.70
C SER A 36 -40.05 8.53 18.07
N GLY A 37 -39.36 8.62 16.94
CA GLY A 37 -39.08 9.94 16.42
C GLY A 37 -38.20 10.03 15.18
N GLN A 38 -38.86 10.11 14.03
CA GLN A 38 -38.56 10.97 12.88
C GLN A 38 -37.09 10.98 12.40
N ASP A 39 -36.41 9.84 12.41
CA ASP A 39 -35.02 9.71 11.95
C ASP A 39 -34.94 8.97 10.61
N ILE A 40 -33.95 9.33 9.79
CA ILE A 40 -33.62 8.58 8.58
C ILE A 40 -33.02 7.23 9.01
N THR A 41 -33.60 6.15 8.51
CA THR A 41 -33.11 4.79 8.71
C THR A 41 -32.40 4.31 7.44
N THR A 42 -31.18 3.83 7.61
CA THR A 42 -30.35 3.23 6.56
C THR A 42 -29.84 1.87 7.03
N ASN A 43 -29.54 0.98 6.09
CA ASN A 43 -28.92 -0.31 6.39
C ASN A 43 -27.38 -0.25 6.47
N SER A 44 -26.81 0.94 6.31
CA SER A 44 -25.36 1.22 6.31
C SER A 44 -25.10 2.66 6.76
N THR A 45 -23.96 2.91 7.38
CA THR A 45 -23.57 4.24 7.86
C THR A 45 -22.07 4.47 7.59
N PRO A 46 -21.68 5.44 6.75
CA PRO A 46 -22.58 6.19 5.85
C PRO A 46 -23.22 5.26 4.80
N PRO A 47 -24.40 5.60 4.25
CA PRO A 47 -24.93 4.91 3.09
C PRO A 47 -23.97 5.07 1.90
N ALA A 48 -23.62 3.96 1.26
CA ALA A 48 -22.77 3.92 0.07
C ALA A 48 -23.56 3.40 -1.14
N VAL A 49 -23.42 4.06 -2.29
CA VAL A 49 -24.18 3.75 -3.51
C VAL A 49 -23.26 3.72 -4.70
N ASN A 50 -23.24 2.57 -5.38
CA ASN A 50 -22.49 2.37 -6.61
C ASN A 50 -23.08 3.22 -7.75
N GLN A 51 -22.22 3.73 -8.63
CA GLN A 51 -22.64 4.42 -9.85
C GLN A 51 -23.70 3.64 -10.62
N GLY A 52 -24.70 4.35 -11.16
CA GLY A 52 -25.79 3.77 -11.95
C GLY A 52 -26.78 2.88 -11.19
N THR A 53 -26.67 2.79 -9.85
CA THR A 53 -27.60 2.01 -9.01
C THR A 53 -28.51 2.90 -8.18
N THR A 54 -29.47 2.29 -7.46
CA THR A 54 -30.43 2.99 -6.60
C THR A 54 -30.28 2.57 -5.14
N PHE A 55 -30.61 3.48 -4.22
CA PHE A 55 -30.65 3.21 -2.78
C PHE A 55 -31.96 3.70 -2.18
N GLN A 56 -32.60 2.85 -1.39
CA GLN A 56 -33.89 3.15 -0.78
C GLN A 56 -33.70 3.70 0.64
N PHE A 57 -33.94 5.00 0.81
CA PHE A 57 -34.00 5.60 2.14
C PHE A 57 -35.36 5.34 2.78
N SER A 58 -35.40 5.16 4.10
CA SER A 58 -36.65 4.97 4.84
C SER A 58 -36.69 5.88 6.06
N ALA A 59 -37.88 6.28 6.49
CA ALA A 59 -38.12 7.02 7.72
C ALA A 59 -39.31 6.38 8.45
N ASP A 60 -39.34 6.54 9.77
CA ASP A 60 -40.40 6.02 10.64
C ASP A 60 -41.68 6.89 10.66
N ALA A 61 -41.70 7.98 9.88
CA ALA A 61 -42.80 8.92 9.77
C ALA A 61 -43.12 9.27 8.31
N PRO A 62 -44.35 9.71 7.99
CA PRO A 62 -44.67 10.29 6.69
C PRO A 62 -43.93 11.64 6.50
N GLY A 63 -43.44 11.87 5.29
CA GLY A 63 -42.67 13.06 4.96
C GLY A 63 -42.31 13.14 3.49
N THR A 64 -41.49 14.12 3.15
CA THR A 64 -40.95 14.32 1.80
C THR A 64 -39.44 14.21 1.81
N TRP A 65 -38.89 13.76 0.68
CA TRP A 65 -37.46 13.60 0.47
C TRP A 65 -36.93 14.65 -0.49
N SER A 66 -35.72 15.12 -0.23
CA SER A 66 -34.99 16.03 -1.11
C SER A 66 -33.50 15.69 -1.10
N CYS A 67 -32.78 16.20 -2.09
CA CYS A 67 -31.39 15.87 -2.33
C CYS A 67 -30.65 17.13 -2.76
N SER A 68 -29.50 17.39 -2.14
CA SER A 68 -28.63 18.54 -2.39
C SER A 68 -27.17 18.12 -2.36
N GLY A 69 -26.27 19.03 -2.72
CA GLY A 69 -24.84 18.75 -2.66
C GLY A 69 -23.99 19.99 -2.45
N THR A 70 -22.68 19.81 -2.46
CA THR A 70 -21.73 20.92 -2.56
C THR A 70 -20.75 20.70 -3.70
N ASP A 71 -20.23 21.78 -4.28
CA ASP A 71 -19.18 21.72 -5.30
C ASP A 71 -17.77 21.61 -4.68
N SER A 72 -16.75 21.70 -5.54
CA SER A 72 -15.34 21.65 -5.14
C SER A 72 -14.87 22.84 -4.28
N ALA A 73 -15.64 23.93 -4.24
CA ALA A 73 -15.39 25.08 -3.36
C ALA A 73 -16.23 25.01 -2.06
N GLY A 74 -17.16 24.05 -1.95
CA GLY A 74 -18.09 23.91 -0.83
C GLY A 74 -19.38 24.73 -1.00
N ALA A 75 -19.60 25.36 -2.16
CA ALA A 75 -20.82 26.08 -2.43
C ALA A 75 -21.98 25.10 -2.68
N ALA A 76 -23.18 25.45 -2.24
CA ALA A 76 -24.36 24.61 -2.39
C ALA A 76 -24.73 24.38 -3.86
N THR A 77 -25.06 23.13 -4.20
CA THR A 77 -25.49 22.71 -5.53
C THR A 77 -26.71 21.79 -5.43
N THR A 78 -27.31 21.47 -6.58
CA THR A 78 -28.12 20.26 -6.68
C THR A 78 -27.24 19.04 -6.45
N CYS A 79 -27.85 17.94 -6.02
CA CYS A 79 -27.12 16.70 -5.88
C CYS A 79 -26.73 16.11 -7.23
N LYS A 80 -25.70 15.24 -7.25
CA LYS A 80 -25.17 14.60 -8.45
C LYS A 80 -26.11 13.52 -8.98
N GLY A 81 -26.83 12.85 -8.08
CA GLY A 81 -27.89 11.91 -8.42
C GLY A 81 -29.26 12.57 -8.46
N SER A 82 -30.28 11.80 -8.09
CA SER A 82 -31.64 12.31 -7.91
C SER A 82 -32.37 11.49 -6.84
N ILE A 83 -33.39 12.08 -6.21
CA ILE A 83 -34.24 11.36 -5.25
C ILE A 83 -35.71 11.53 -5.59
N ASN A 84 -36.49 10.45 -5.49
CA ASN A 84 -37.93 10.55 -5.56
C ASN A 84 -38.49 11.14 -4.26
N ALA A 85 -39.10 12.31 -4.35
CA ALA A 85 -39.58 13.07 -3.19
C ALA A 85 -40.64 12.35 -2.35
N SER A 86 -41.39 11.41 -2.94
CA SER A 86 -42.46 10.67 -2.27
C SER A 86 -42.02 9.33 -1.70
N THR A 87 -41.02 8.68 -2.30
CA THR A 87 -40.61 7.33 -1.90
C THR A 87 -39.27 7.29 -1.19
N GLY A 88 -38.40 8.29 -1.34
CA GLY A 88 -37.03 8.24 -0.81
C GLY A 88 -36.09 7.34 -1.62
N LEU A 89 -36.49 6.91 -2.82
CA LEU A 89 -35.63 6.16 -3.73
C LEU A 89 -34.62 7.12 -4.37
N TYR A 90 -33.36 7.01 -3.97
CA TYR A 90 -32.23 7.72 -4.57
C TYR A 90 -31.69 6.94 -5.78
N THR A 91 -31.32 7.65 -6.83
CA THR A 91 -30.66 7.12 -8.04
C THR A 91 -29.32 7.82 -8.22
N ALA A 92 -28.23 7.04 -8.16
CA ALA A 92 -26.88 7.54 -8.34
C ALA A 92 -26.61 7.96 -9.79
N PRO A 93 -25.67 8.90 -10.04
CA PRO A 93 -25.23 9.21 -11.39
C PRO A 93 -24.68 7.96 -12.08
N ALA A 94 -24.84 7.89 -13.41
CA ALA A 94 -24.39 6.75 -14.22
C ALA A 94 -22.88 6.48 -14.11
N THR A 95 -22.09 7.52 -13.83
CA THR A 95 -20.64 7.42 -13.69
C THR A 95 -20.18 8.24 -12.50
N VAL A 96 -19.27 7.66 -11.72
CA VAL A 96 -18.54 8.32 -10.63
C VAL A 96 -17.06 8.03 -10.85
N THR A 97 -16.23 9.07 -10.89
CA THR A 97 -14.77 8.90 -11.01
C THR A 97 -14.19 8.71 -9.62
N ALA A 98 -13.67 7.53 -9.32
CA ALA A 98 -12.89 7.28 -8.11
C ALA A 98 -11.65 8.19 -8.08
N GLN A 99 -11.41 8.91 -6.98
CA GLN A 99 -10.21 9.73 -6.82
C GLN A 99 -8.98 8.86 -6.53
N HIS A 100 -9.14 7.86 -5.66
CA HIS A 100 -8.12 6.91 -5.27
C HIS A 100 -8.71 5.51 -5.40
N SER A 101 -7.96 4.59 -6.00
CA SER A 101 -8.30 3.17 -6.08
C SER A 101 -7.19 2.30 -5.54
N TYR A 102 -7.55 1.33 -4.70
CA TYR A 102 -6.60 0.37 -4.12
C TYR A 102 -7.31 -0.97 -3.92
N GLY A 103 -6.67 -2.08 -4.27
CA GLY A 103 -7.26 -3.43 -4.12
C GLY A 103 -8.59 -3.67 -4.84
N GLY A 104 -8.89 -2.90 -5.90
CA GLY A 104 -10.12 -3.04 -6.70
C GLY A 104 -11.32 -2.25 -6.18
N PHE A 105 -11.11 -1.38 -5.18
CA PHE A 105 -12.12 -0.49 -4.62
C PHE A 105 -11.74 0.98 -4.77
N GLN A 106 -12.74 1.85 -4.86
CA GLN A 106 -12.55 3.27 -4.56
C GLN A 106 -12.18 3.39 -3.08
N LEU A 107 -10.96 3.82 -2.77
CA LEU A 107 -10.45 3.89 -1.41
C LEU A 107 -10.82 5.24 -0.76
N LEU A 108 -11.70 5.13 0.23
CA LEU A 108 -12.39 6.22 0.91
C LEU A 108 -13.29 7.05 -0.02
N PRO A 109 -14.29 7.78 0.53
CA PRO A 109 -15.13 8.66 -0.27
C PRO A 109 -14.31 9.73 -1.01
N ASN A 110 -14.77 10.16 -2.18
CA ASN A 110 -14.08 11.21 -2.98
C ASN A 110 -14.01 12.58 -2.28
N ASN A 111 -14.86 12.82 -1.30
CA ASN A 111 -14.89 14.01 -0.44
C ASN A 111 -14.34 13.73 0.97
N HIS A 112 -13.63 12.62 1.15
CA HIS A 112 -12.77 12.40 2.30
C HIS A 112 -11.62 13.42 2.27
N ILE A 113 -11.14 13.86 3.43
CA ILE A 113 -10.06 14.86 3.55
C ILE A 113 -8.79 14.43 2.82
N TYR A 114 -8.47 13.13 2.85
CA TYR A 114 -7.34 12.59 2.08
C TYR A 114 -7.52 12.74 0.56
N ASN A 115 -8.76 12.68 0.07
CA ASN A 115 -9.09 12.79 -1.36
C ASN A 115 -9.53 14.21 -1.76
N THR A 116 -9.33 15.21 -0.89
CA THR A 116 -9.79 16.58 -1.11
C THR A 116 -8.64 17.49 -1.49
N ARG A 117 -8.85 18.28 -2.55
CA ARG A 117 -7.87 19.28 -3.01
C ARG A 117 -7.62 20.38 -1.99
N ILE A 118 -6.36 20.76 -1.83
CA ILE A 118 -5.88 21.76 -0.88
C ILE A 118 -5.24 22.98 -1.54
N ASP A 119 -5.10 23.01 -2.87
CA ASP A 119 -4.39 24.06 -3.61
C ASP A 119 -5.00 25.45 -3.50
N SER A 120 -6.29 25.53 -3.18
CA SER A 120 -7.01 26.79 -3.00
C SER A 120 -7.05 27.26 -1.53
N LEU A 121 -6.53 26.48 -0.59
CA LEU A 121 -6.64 26.80 0.84
C LEU A 121 -5.72 27.96 1.24
N PRO A 122 -6.09 28.74 2.26
CA PRO A 122 -5.19 29.75 2.80
C PRO A 122 -3.94 29.11 3.40
N LEU A 123 -2.85 29.87 3.43
CA LEU A 123 -1.64 29.45 4.14
C LEU A 123 -1.91 29.38 5.64
N ASN A 124 -1.28 28.40 6.29
CA ASN A 124 -1.23 28.34 7.74
C ASN A 124 -0.45 29.55 8.27
N SER A 125 -0.88 30.09 9.42
CA SER A 125 -0.20 31.21 10.07
C SER A 125 1.27 30.90 10.44
N ASN A 126 1.62 29.62 10.62
CA ASN A 126 2.98 29.15 10.91
C ASN A 126 3.79 28.80 9.65
N ASN A 127 3.28 29.01 8.43
CA ASN A 127 3.93 28.58 7.20
C ASN A 127 5.41 29.00 7.08
N SER A 128 5.71 30.29 7.32
CA SER A 128 7.08 30.81 7.23
C SER A 128 8.02 30.18 8.26
N THR A 129 7.51 29.96 9.48
CA THR A 129 8.23 29.30 10.56
C THR A 129 8.58 27.87 10.15
N TRP A 130 7.58 27.05 9.80
CA TRP A 130 7.78 25.64 9.43
C TRP A 130 8.68 25.48 8.20
N GLN A 131 8.55 26.32 7.17
CA GLN A 131 9.46 26.29 6.01
C GLN A 131 10.92 26.52 6.38
N THR A 132 11.20 27.47 7.29
CA THR A 132 12.58 27.82 7.66
C THR A 132 13.31 26.65 8.34
N MET A 133 12.57 25.83 9.09
CA MET A 133 13.16 24.79 9.95
C MET A 133 13.49 23.50 9.20
N LEU A 134 12.83 23.23 8.07
CA LEU A 134 13.03 22.00 7.30
C LEU A 134 14.24 22.05 6.34
N GLY A 135 14.91 23.19 6.25
CA GLY A 135 16.12 23.39 5.46
C GLY A 135 15.86 23.57 3.95
N PRO A 136 16.62 24.43 3.26
CA PRO A 136 16.32 24.82 1.87
C PRO A 136 16.63 23.74 0.82
N ASN A 137 17.50 22.78 1.14
CA ASN A 137 17.95 21.73 0.22
C ASN A 137 17.29 20.36 0.50
N ALA A 138 16.24 20.32 1.30
CA ALA A 138 15.48 19.10 1.55
C ALA A 138 14.26 19.01 0.63
N GLY A 139 13.55 17.90 0.64
CA GLY A 139 12.31 17.76 -0.10
C GLY A 139 11.84 16.31 -0.16
N PRO A 140 10.60 16.09 -0.65
CA PRO A 140 10.00 14.76 -0.71
C PRO A 140 10.89 13.77 -1.45
N SER A 141 11.09 12.60 -0.85
CA SER A 141 11.66 11.41 -1.50
C SER A 141 10.61 10.31 -1.50
N TYR A 142 10.75 9.27 -2.31
CA TYR A 142 9.78 8.17 -2.36
C TYR A 142 10.40 6.89 -1.82
N SER A 143 9.66 6.19 -0.97
CA SER A 143 10.14 5.08 -0.17
C SER A 143 9.22 3.87 -0.32
N TYR A 144 9.80 2.70 -0.58
CA TYR A 144 9.07 1.45 -0.82
C TYR A 144 8.73 0.79 0.53
N ASP A 145 7.68 1.29 1.18
CA ASP A 145 7.45 1.07 2.62
C ASP A 145 6.68 -0.23 2.89
N PHE A 146 5.48 -0.38 2.33
CA PHE A 146 4.52 -1.35 2.84
C PHE A 146 4.12 -2.38 1.77
N PRO A 147 4.35 -3.68 2.01
CA PRO A 147 3.86 -4.70 1.11
C PRO A 147 2.37 -4.96 1.37
N THR A 148 1.60 -5.12 0.29
CA THR A 148 0.16 -5.35 0.38
C THR A 148 -0.18 -6.83 0.26
N ASN A 149 -1.07 -7.31 1.13
CA ASN A 149 -1.63 -8.65 1.07
C ASN A 149 -3.09 -8.60 0.59
N TYR A 150 -3.45 -9.41 -0.40
CA TYR A 150 -4.83 -9.51 -0.88
C TYR A 150 -5.53 -10.72 -0.28
N ILE A 151 -6.56 -10.48 0.51
CA ILE A 151 -7.50 -11.50 0.98
C ILE A 151 -8.52 -11.71 -0.14
N THR A 152 -8.58 -12.95 -0.61
CA THR A 152 -9.42 -13.33 -1.74
C THR A 152 -10.37 -14.45 -1.33
N PRO A 153 -11.60 -14.48 -1.86
CA PRO A 153 -12.53 -15.59 -1.65
C PRO A 153 -12.07 -16.82 -2.45
N THR A 154 -11.01 -17.48 -1.97
CA THR A 154 -10.46 -18.71 -2.56
C THR A 154 -10.88 -19.94 -1.76
N LEU A 155 -10.53 -21.12 -2.27
CA LEU A 155 -10.75 -22.40 -1.60
C LEU A 155 -10.01 -22.51 -0.26
N THR A 156 -9.00 -21.68 -0.01
CA THR A 156 -8.27 -21.60 1.27
C THR A 156 -8.38 -20.18 1.81
N PRO A 157 -9.40 -19.89 2.63
CA PRO A 157 -9.58 -18.55 3.21
C PRO A 157 -8.38 -18.16 4.06
N THR A 158 -8.04 -16.87 4.05
CA THR A 158 -7.10 -16.27 5.00
C THR A 158 -7.60 -16.55 6.43
N PRO A 159 -6.73 -17.02 7.35
CA PRO A 159 -7.17 -17.33 8.70
C PRO A 159 -7.54 -16.06 9.46
N LYS A 160 -8.58 -16.15 10.29
CA LYS A 160 -8.88 -15.12 11.28
C LYS A 160 -8.01 -15.32 12.52
N GLN A 161 -7.27 -14.28 12.88
CA GLN A 161 -6.46 -14.23 14.08
C GLN A 161 -7.08 -13.26 15.08
N ASN A 162 -7.09 -13.64 16.36
CA ASN A 162 -7.44 -12.72 17.43
C ASN A 162 -6.25 -11.78 17.70
N MET A 163 -6.40 -10.51 17.36
CA MET A 163 -5.38 -9.49 17.53
C MET A 163 -5.57 -8.72 18.83
N VAL A 164 -4.46 -8.52 19.53
CA VAL A 164 -4.37 -7.75 20.77
C VAL A 164 -3.27 -6.71 20.59
N PHE A 165 -3.66 -5.45 20.60
CA PHE A 165 -2.80 -4.30 20.34
C PHE A 165 -2.41 -3.57 21.62
N TYR A 166 -1.19 -3.04 21.63
CA TYR A 166 -0.67 -2.28 22.76
C TYR A 166 -1.16 -0.82 22.74
N TYR A 167 -0.99 -0.12 21.62
CA TYR A 167 -1.36 1.29 21.47
C TYR A 167 -2.80 1.51 21.04
N THR A 168 -3.43 0.53 20.36
CA THR A 168 -4.83 0.61 19.90
C THR A 168 -5.72 -0.48 20.51
N PRO A 169 -5.81 -0.63 21.84
CA PRO A 169 -6.59 -1.70 22.47
C PRO A 169 -8.09 -1.63 22.15
N GLY A 170 -8.60 -0.46 21.74
CA GLY A 170 -9.98 -0.29 21.25
C GLY A 170 -10.25 -1.00 19.92
N SER A 171 -9.21 -1.37 19.18
CA SER A 171 -9.28 -2.11 17.91
C SER A 171 -9.14 -3.62 18.07
N ASN A 172 -8.93 -4.14 19.30
CA ASN A 172 -8.76 -5.58 19.54
C ASN A 172 -9.93 -6.39 18.97
N GLY A 173 -9.64 -7.54 18.36
CA GLY A 173 -10.68 -8.37 17.77
C GLY A 173 -10.16 -9.36 16.74
N GLN A 174 -11.06 -9.85 15.90
CA GLN A 174 -10.74 -10.75 14.79
C GLN A 174 -10.29 -9.95 13.56
N PHE A 175 -9.14 -10.33 13.01
CA PHE A 175 -8.55 -9.79 11.79
C PHE A 175 -8.16 -10.93 10.84
N GLU A 176 -8.16 -10.68 9.54
CA GLU A 176 -7.76 -11.63 8.51
C GLU A 176 -6.27 -11.49 8.22
N VAL A 177 -5.45 -12.24 8.97
CA VAL A 177 -3.99 -12.11 8.90
C VAL A 177 -3.40 -13.20 8.01
N PRO A 178 -2.72 -12.83 6.89
CA PRO A 178 -1.97 -13.78 6.08
C PRO A 178 -0.95 -14.56 6.92
N SER A 179 -0.81 -15.86 6.65
CA SER A 179 0.17 -16.71 7.33
C SER A 179 1.40 -16.98 6.46
N PHE A 180 2.49 -17.39 7.09
CA PHE A 180 3.58 -18.07 6.39
C PHE A 180 3.03 -19.21 5.52
N PRO A 181 3.55 -19.44 4.31
CA PRO A 181 4.70 -18.77 3.68
C PRO A 181 4.33 -17.59 2.77
N THR A 182 3.06 -17.24 2.66
CA THR A 182 2.57 -16.27 1.66
C THR A 182 2.41 -14.86 2.18
N ALA A 183 2.44 -14.69 3.50
CA ALA A 183 2.39 -13.38 4.13
C ALA A 183 3.60 -12.53 3.73
N THR A 184 3.31 -11.30 3.34
CA THR A 184 4.32 -10.27 3.11
C THR A 184 4.22 -9.24 4.22
N ILE A 185 5.36 -8.90 4.82
CA ILE A 185 5.47 -7.98 5.96
C ILE A 185 6.68 -7.08 5.70
N GLU A 186 6.62 -5.84 6.16
CA GLU A 186 7.83 -5.02 6.21
C GLU A 186 8.94 -5.75 6.98
N SER A 187 10.16 -5.72 6.45
CA SER A 187 11.34 -6.39 7.04
C SER A 187 11.26 -7.92 7.11
N GLY A 188 10.27 -8.54 6.46
CA GLY A 188 10.18 -9.98 6.29
C GLY A 188 9.55 -10.75 7.46
N TRP A 189 9.09 -11.97 7.16
CA TRP A 189 8.29 -12.77 8.11
C TRP A 189 9.05 -13.12 9.39
N PHE A 190 10.28 -13.63 9.27
CA PHE A 190 11.03 -14.12 10.45
C PHE A 190 11.53 -13.00 11.34
N SER A 191 11.83 -11.83 10.78
CA SER A 191 12.11 -10.63 11.57
C SER A 191 10.90 -10.24 12.41
N ALA A 192 9.71 -10.24 11.81
CA ALA A 192 8.46 -9.91 12.50
C ALA A 192 8.18 -10.90 13.64
N GLN A 193 8.30 -12.20 13.38
CA GLN A 193 8.05 -13.24 14.38
C GLN A 193 8.96 -13.18 15.61
N THR A 194 10.08 -12.46 15.54
CA THR A 194 11.01 -12.29 16.66
C THR A 194 10.98 -10.89 17.27
N ASN A 195 10.07 -10.03 16.80
CA ASN A 195 9.96 -8.62 17.22
C ASN A 195 11.31 -7.90 17.14
N SER A 196 12.09 -8.20 16.10
CA SER A 196 13.42 -7.62 15.93
C SER A 196 13.33 -6.18 15.36
N ARG A 197 14.45 -5.56 15.01
CA ARG A 197 14.44 -4.30 14.25
C ARG A 197 14.72 -4.62 12.78
N PRO A 198 14.17 -3.89 11.80
CA PRO A 198 13.38 -2.65 11.90
C PRO A 198 11.87 -2.93 12.08
N ASP A 199 11.02 -2.03 11.60
CA ASP A 199 9.56 -2.09 11.76
C ASP A 199 8.93 -3.22 10.92
N HIS A 200 7.76 -3.69 11.39
CA HIS A 200 7.00 -4.77 10.77
C HIS A 200 5.55 -4.36 10.52
N HIS A 201 5.34 -3.46 9.57
CA HIS A 201 4.01 -3.16 9.06
C HIS A 201 3.44 -4.31 8.22
N LEU A 202 2.14 -4.57 8.38
CA LEU A 202 1.38 -5.52 7.58
C LEU A 202 0.11 -4.81 7.10
N GLU A 203 -0.15 -4.87 5.81
CA GLU A 203 -1.37 -4.34 5.19
C GLU A 203 -2.13 -5.48 4.51
N ALA A 204 -3.44 -5.55 4.74
CA ALA A 204 -4.31 -6.54 4.13
C ALA A 204 -5.62 -5.93 3.63
N ILE A 205 -6.12 -6.46 2.51
CA ILE A 205 -7.34 -5.97 1.86
C ILE A 205 -8.23 -7.15 1.50
N ASP A 206 -9.46 -7.15 1.99
CA ASP A 206 -10.50 -8.06 1.52
C ASP A 206 -11.09 -7.54 0.20
N THR A 207 -10.66 -8.21 -0.88
CA THR A 207 -11.04 -7.89 -2.26
C THR A 207 -12.52 -8.21 -2.58
N SER A 208 -13.26 -8.81 -1.64
CA SER A 208 -14.69 -9.09 -1.77
C SER A 208 -15.58 -8.11 -1.01
N THR A 209 -15.10 -7.51 0.08
CA THR A 209 -15.88 -6.61 0.92
C THR A 209 -15.40 -5.16 0.89
N GLY A 210 -14.14 -4.92 0.52
CA GLY A 210 -13.50 -3.61 0.63
C GLY A 210 -13.23 -3.22 2.08
N GLU A 211 -13.02 -4.20 2.97
CA GLU A 211 -12.43 -4.00 4.31
C GLU A 211 -10.89 -3.98 4.19
N PHE A 212 -10.29 -3.01 4.84
CA PHE A 212 -8.85 -2.75 4.88
C PHE A 212 -8.36 -2.94 6.30
N GLU A 213 -7.24 -3.63 6.47
CA GLU A 213 -6.59 -3.89 7.76
C GLU A 213 -5.13 -3.44 7.72
N GLU A 214 -4.71 -2.72 8.75
CA GLU A 214 -3.33 -2.23 8.89
C GLU A 214 -2.80 -2.60 10.27
N PHE A 215 -1.52 -2.98 10.33
CA PHE A 215 -0.80 -3.27 11.58
C PHE A 215 0.53 -2.51 11.64
N TYR A 216 0.91 -2.04 12.83
CA TYR A 216 2.26 -1.56 13.12
C TYR A 216 2.93 -2.50 14.11
N GLN A 217 4.13 -2.94 13.74
CA GLN A 217 4.98 -3.87 14.48
C GLN A 217 4.23 -5.15 14.86
N TYR A 218 3.95 -5.99 13.87
CA TYR A 218 3.41 -7.34 14.06
C TYR A 218 4.47 -8.30 14.62
N TYR A 219 4.11 -9.13 15.61
CA TYR A 219 5.03 -10.10 16.22
C TYR A 219 4.32 -11.27 16.94
N ALA A 220 5.07 -12.31 17.27
CA ALA A 220 4.57 -13.43 18.06
C ALA A 220 4.23 -13.03 19.51
N VAL A 221 3.14 -13.60 20.05
CA VAL A 221 2.70 -13.36 21.44
C VAL A 221 3.84 -13.60 22.44
N GLY A 222 3.94 -12.74 23.46
CA GLY A 222 4.94 -12.84 24.53
C GLY A 222 6.23 -12.06 24.30
N LEU A 223 6.40 -11.44 23.12
CA LEU A 223 7.62 -10.69 22.77
C LEU A 223 7.60 -9.21 23.20
N ASN A 224 6.48 -8.71 23.70
CA ASN A 224 6.38 -7.37 24.29
C ASN A 224 6.26 -7.49 25.82
N GLY A 225 7.31 -7.12 26.55
CA GLY A 225 7.33 -7.20 28.02
C GLY A 225 6.29 -6.32 28.72
N SER A 226 5.89 -5.21 28.09
CA SER A 226 4.85 -4.30 28.60
C SER A 226 3.43 -4.78 28.28
N CYS A 227 3.28 -5.71 27.33
CA CYS A 227 2.02 -6.36 27.01
C CYS A 227 2.26 -7.81 26.53
N PRO A 228 2.39 -8.78 27.46
CA PRO A 228 2.70 -10.16 27.10
C PRO A 228 1.63 -10.84 26.22
N ALA A 229 0.38 -10.36 26.28
CA ALA A 229 -0.72 -10.88 25.46
C ALA A 229 -0.78 -10.24 24.06
N CYS A 230 -0.06 -9.13 23.83
CA CYS A 230 -0.08 -8.45 22.54
C CYS A 230 0.66 -9.26 21.47
N ASN A 231 0.17 -9.18 20.23
CA ASN A 231 0.77 -9.74 19.03
C ASN A 231 0.97 -8.69 17.92
N SER A 232 0.76 -7.42 18.25
CA SER A 232 1.15 -6.27 17.45
C SER A 232 1.19 -5.03 18.35
N GLN A 233 1.95 -3.99 18.00
CA GLN A 233 1.88 -2.73 18.74
C GLN A 233 0.57 -2.00 18.46
N SER A 234 0.17 -1.91 17.20
CA SER A 234 -1.07 -1.23 16.79
C SER A 234 -1.78 -1.99 15.67
N GLY A 235 -3.05 -1.68 15.50
CA GLY A 235 -3.84 -2.08 14.35
C GLY A 235 -5.15 -1.32 14.25
N VAL A 236 -5.65 -1.24 13.03
CA VAL A 236 -6.92 -0.62 12.67
C VAL A 236 -7.56 -1.40 11.52
N LYS A 237 -8.89 -1.34 11.45
CA LYS A 237 -9.63 -1.79 10.28
C LYS A 237 -10.69 -0.78 9.90
N TYR A 238 -10.96 -0.65 8.61
CA TYR A 238 -11.94 0.30 8.09
C TYR A 238 -12.46 -0.14 6.73
N LEU A 239 -13.65 0.35 6.38
CA LEU A 239 -14.25 0.10 5.08
C LEU A 239 -13.84 1.17 4.07
N SER A 240 -13.75 0.77 2.80
CA SER A 240 -13.44 1.64 1.65
C SER A 240 -14.35 2.86 1.49
N TYR A 241 -15.48 2.94 2.18
CA TYR A 241 -16.42 4.05 2.13
C TYR A 241 -16.62 4.75 3.49
N SER A 242 -15.73 4.51 4.46
CA SER A 242 -15.81 5.15 5.77
C SER A 242 -15.37 6.62 5.72
N TYR A 243 -15.94 7.44 6.60
CA TYR A 243 -15.39 8.75 6.95
C TYR A 243 -14.79 8.77 8.36
N ASP A 244 -14.74 7.64 9.06
CA ASP A 244 -14.26 7.60 10.43
C ASP A 244 -12.75 7.86 10.47
N LEU A 245 -12.33 8.82 11.29
CA LEU A 245 -10.93 8.96 11.66
C LEU A 245 -10.73 8.20 12.98
N PRO A 246 -9.87 7.17 13.01
CA PRO A 246 -9.70 6.36 14.20
C PRO A 246 -9.06 7.21 15.30
N ALA A 247 -9.37 6.93 16.57
CA ALA A 247 -8.80 7.69 17.70
C ALA A 247 -7.27 7.57 17.79
N SER A 248 -6.73 6.47 17.27
CA SER A 248 -5.32 6.19 17.01
C SER A 248 -5.27 5.09 15.96
N SER A 249 -4.14 4.97 15.26
CA SER A 249 -3.97 4.03 14.16
C SER A 249 -2.61 3.32 14.27
N THR A 250 -2.13 2.78 13.15
CA THR A 250 -0.79 2.24 12.93
C THR A 250 0.28 3.32 12.81
N ASP A 251 -0.11 4.54 12.47
CA ASP A 251 0.76 5.70 12.32
C ASP A 251 0.73 6.63 13.55
N ALA A 252 1.84 7.35 13.82
CA ALA A 252 1.96 8.23 14.99
C ALA A 252 0.95 9.39 15.04
N ALA A 253 0.50 9.87 13.88
CA ALA A 253 -0.55 10.89 13.77
C ALA A 253 -1.97 10.31 13.94
N GLY A 254 -2.13 8.99 14.05
CA GLY A 254 -3.43 8.32 14.00
C GLY A 254 -4.05 8.30 12.60
N LEU A 255 -3.24 8.52 11.56
CA LEU A 255 -3.67 8.46 10.18
C LEU A 255 -3.71 7.00 9.68
N LEU A 256 -4.40 6.79 8.56
CA LEU A 256 -4.44 5.48 7.87
C LEU A 256 -3.29 5.44 6.86
N LEU A 257 -2.57 4.32 6.77
CA LEU A 257 -1.40 4.16 5.89
C LEU A 257 -1.81 4.00 4.43
N MET A 258 -2.66 3.03 4.10
CA MET A 258 -3.01 2.69 2.71
C MET A 258 -3.70 3.84 1.96
N PRO A 259 -4.56 4.67 2.56
CA PRO A 259 -5.16 5.82 1.86
C PRO A 259 -4.17 6.96 1.56
N LEU A 260 -2.97 6.91 2.15
CA LEU A 260 -1.95 7.95 2.06
C LEU A 260 -0.67 7.47 1.35
N GLN A 261 -0.64 6.26 0.80
CA GLN A 261 0.45 5.73 -0.02
C GLN A 261 0.09 5.75 -1.50
N ILE A 262 1.10 5.76 -2.38
CA ILE A 262 0.88 5.59 -3.84
C ILE A 262 0.91 4.09 -4.17
N GLY A 263 -0.15 3.59 -4.78
CA GLY A 263 -0.20 2.26 -5.39
C GLY A 263 0.38 2.24 -6.81
N GLN A 264 1.02 1.14 -7.20
CA GLN A 264 1.63 1.05 -8.54
C GLN A 264 0.60 1.18 -9.67
N GLN A 265 -0.49 0.44 -9.58
CA GLN A 265 -1.52 0.43 -10.63
C GLN A 265 -2.26 1.77 -10.72
N GLU A 266 -2.40 2.50 -9.61
CA GLU A 266 -2.94 3.86 -9.63
C GLU A 266 -2.05 4.82 -10.41
N LEU A 267 -0.73 4.78 -10.19
CA LEU A 267 0.21 5.63 -10.93
C LEU A 267 0.29 5.24 -12.41
N GLU A 268 0.24 3.95 -12.73
CA GLU A 268 0.15 3.47 -14.11
C GLU A 268 -1.14 3.97 -14.80
N GLN A 269 -2.28 3.92 -14.09
CA GLN A 269 -3.56 4.43 -14.56
C GLN A 269 -3.52 5.95 -14.79
N ALA A 270 -2.89 6.72 -13.90
CA ALA A 270 -2.68 8.16 -14.08
C ALA A 270 -1.84 8.45 -15.33
N VAL A 271 -0.76 7.69 -15.56
CA VAL A 271 0.06 7.80 -16.78
C VAL A 271 -0.75 7.46 -18.03
N ALA A 272 -1.50 6.36 -18.02
CA ALA A 272 -2.27 5.90 -19.17
C ALA A 272 -3.39 6.87 -19.59
N THR A 273 -3.96 7.60 -18.63
CA THR A 273 -5.06 8.53 -18.85
C THR A 273 -4.63 10.00 -18.96
N GLY A 274 -3.34 10.30 -18.75
CA GLY A 274 -2.86 11.68 -18.62
C GLY A 274 -3.43 12.40 -17.40
N GLY A 275 -3.83 11.66 -16.37
CA GLY A 275 -4.40 12.15 -15.12
C GLY A 275 -3.33 12.49 -14.07
N THR A 276 -3.75 12.51 -12.80
CA THR A 276 -2.86 12.67 -11.64
C THR A 276 -3.25 11.71 -10.52
N ILE A 277 -2.38 11.54 -9.54
CA ILE A 277 -2.72 10.95 -8.24
C ILE A 277 -3.60 11.96 -7.48
N ASN A 278 -4.76 11.53 -6.99
CA ASN A 278 -5.81 12.43 -6.47
C ASN A 278 -6.05 12.33 -4.96
N HIS A 279 -4.99 12.03 -4.22
CA HIS A 279 -5.06 11.96 -2.76
C HIS A 279 -3.79 12.53 -2.12
N ALA A 280 -3.91 12.80 -0.82
CA ALA A 280 -2.85 13.15 0.11
C ALA A 280 -1.75 12.10 0.15
N LEU A 281 -0.50 12.52 0.30
CA LEU A 281 0.61 11.59 0.52
C LEU A 281 1.13 11.68 1.94
N ARG A 282 1.29 10.54 2.59
CA ARG A 282 1.99 10.39 3.87
C ARG A 282 3.42 10.91 3.72
N VAL A 283 3.90 11.66 4.71
CA VAL A 283 5.33 11.99 4.83
C VAL A 283 5.78 11.84 6.27
N THR A 284 7.03 11.41 6.48
CA THR A 284 7.66 11.43 7.81
C THR A 284 8.66 12.58 7.92
N PHE A 285 8.87 13.10 9.14
CA PHE A 285 9.92 14.08 9.41
C PHE A 285 10.98 13.53 10.37
N GLY A 286 12.12 14.21 10.44
CA GLY A 286 13.22 13.80 11.31
C GLY A 286 12.86 13.93 12.77
N LEU A 287 13.16 12.91 13.58
CA LEU A 287 12.98 12.96 15.03
C LEU A 287 13.53 14.28 15.64
N GLY A 288 12.73 14.89 16.49
CA GLY A 288 12.94 16.19 17.12
C GLY A 288 12.37 17.37 16.34
N LEU A 289 11.59 17.17 15.28
CA LEU A 289 10.96 18.25 14.50
C LEU A 289 9.47 18.41 14.83
N GLU A 290 8.83 17.36 15.32
CA GLU A 290 7.41 17.34 15.61
C GLU A 290 7.09 17.78 17.05
N CYS A 291 5.99 18.51 17.23
CA CYS A 291 5.46 18.80 18.57
C CYS A 291 4.70 17.59 19.13
N SER A 292 4.50 17.57 20.45
CA SER A 292 3.48 16.74 21.09
C SER A 292 2.07 17.34 20.88
N CYS A 293 1.70 17.56 19.62
CA CYS A 293 0.43 18.16 19.22
C CYS A 293 0.04 17.73 17.78
N ASN A 294 -1.25 17.82 17.47
CA ASN A 294 -1.79 17.41 16.18
C ASN A 294 -2.76 18.45 15.61
N LEU A 295 -2.91 18.44 14.29
CA LEU A 295 -3.92 19.16 13.52
C LEU A 295 -4.80 18.14 12.80
N TRP A 296 -6.11 18.42 12.72
CA TRP A 296 -7.00 17.61 11.89
C TRP A 296 -6.47 17.56 10.44
N PRO A 297 -6.42 16.39 9.80
CA PRO A 297 -7.11 15.15 10.16
C PRO A 297 -6.38 14.18 11.09
N ALA A 298 -5.17 14.49 11.57
CA ALA A 298 -4.54 13.68 12.61
C ALA A 298 -5.39 13.70 13.89
N THR A 299 -5.51 12.55 14.55
CA THR A 299 -6.34 12.36 15.75
C THR A 299 -5.52 12.17 17.01
N THR A 300 -4.23 11.88 16.86
CA THR A 300 -3.26 11.71 17.95
C THR A 300 -1.87 12.19 17.50
N PHE A 301 -0.88 12.05 18.37
CA PHE A 301 0.51 12.41 18.12
C PHE A 301 1.47 11.51 18.93
N ALA A 302 2.68 11.30 18.42
CA ALA A 302 3.81 10.84 19.22
C ALA A 302 4.48 12.01 19.96
N SER A 303 5.28 11.71 20.98
CA SER A 303 6.06 12.74 21.67
C SER A 303 7.45 12.86 21.04
N ASP A 304 7.72 14.02 20.44
CA ASP A 304 8.97 14.26 19.70
C ASP A 304 9.69 15.58 20.09
N GLY A 305 8.95 16.55 20.67
CA GLY A 305 9.52 17.62 21.51
C GLY A 305 9.72 19.00 20.88
N SER A 306 9.09 19.27 19.72
CA SER A 306 9.35 20.45 18.91
C SER A 306 8.07 21.17 18.45
N PHE A 307 7.94 21.59 17.18
CA PHE A 307 6.96 22.60 16.73
C PHE A 307 6.03 22.19 15.59
N LEU A 308 6.36 21.16 14.78
CA LEU A 308 5.54 20.79 13.62
C LEU A 308 4.43 19.83 14.09
N PRO A 309 3.14 20.17 13.93
CA PRO A 309 2.08 19.26 14.33
C PRO A 309 2.00 18.04 13.44
N PHE A 310 1.74 16.89 14.05
CA PHE A 310 1.21 15.74 13.33
C PHE A 310 -0.08 16.14 12.61
N GLY A 311 -0.29 15.65 11.39
CA GLY A 311 -1.39 16.07 10.51
C GLY A 311 -1.18 17.41 9.80
N ALA A 312 -0.09 18.15 10.06
CA ALA A 312 0.19 19.37 9.31
C ALA A 312 0.30 19.08 7.80
N ARG A 313 -0.33 19.96 7.00
CA ARG A 313 -0.52 19.77 5.57
C ARG A 313 0.33 20.73 4.75
N ALA A 314 1.04 20.24 3.73
CA ALA A 314 1.79 21.07 2.81
C ALA A 314 1.53 20.74 1.35
N ARG A 315 1.49 21.76 0.48
CA ARG A 315 1.38 21.62 -0.97
C ARG A 315 2.58 22.25 -1.68
N LEU A 316 2.90 21.79 -2.89
CA LEU A 316 3.86 22.49 -3.75
C LEU A 316 3.24 23.79 -4.28
N LYS A 317 4.02 24.88 -4.32
CA LYS A 317 3.60 26.17 -4.90
C LYS A 317 3.06 25.99 -6.31
N ALA A 318 1.92 26.62 -6.60
CA ALA A 318 1.35 26.62 -7.95
C ALA A 318 2.33 27.16 -9.00
N SER A 319 3.13 28.17 -8.62
CA SER A 319 4.12 28.85 -9.45
C SER A 319 5.42 28.08 -9.70
N PHE A 320 5.67 26.96 -9.00
CA PHE A 320 6.84 26.14 -9.26
C PHE A 320 6.72 25.52 -10.66
N ASP A 321 7.66 25.81 -11.55
CA ASP A 321 7.62 25.30 -12.92
C ASP A 321 8.02 23.82 -12.94
N ILE A 322 7.15 22.99 -13.51
CA ILE A 322 7.35 21.54 -13.64
C ILE A 322 7.57 21.11 -15.08
N SER A 323 7.57 22.04 -16.05
CA SER A 323 7.58 21.73 -17.48
C SER A 323 8.85 21.03 -17.96
N SER A 324 9.97 21.23 -17.24
CA SER A 324 11.26 20.58 -17.53
C SER A 324 11.35 19.14 -17.07
N TYR A 325 10.41 18.67 -16.25
CA TYR A 325 10.45 17.35 -15.65
C TYR A 325 9.85 16.28 -16.56
N SER A 326 10.20 15.01 -16.35
CA SER A 326 9.57 13.90 -17.08
C SER A 326 8.05 13.88 -16.86
N ALA A 327 7.29 13.33 -17.81
CA ALA A 327 5.83 13.29 -17.72
C ALA A 327 5.33 12.61 -16.42
N ILE A 328 6.01 11.56 -15.96
CA ILE A 328 5.69 10.87 -14.70
C ILE A 328 6.02 11.76 -13.50
N ALA A 329 7.16 12.45 -13.51
CA ALA A 329 7.48 13.42 -12.45
C ALA A 329 6.49 14.60 -12.41
N GLN A 330 6.00 15.06 -13.56
CA GLN A 330 4.95 16.08 -13.63
C GLN A 330 3.62 15.63 -13.00
N ILE A 331 3.25 14.36 -13.16
CA ILE A 331 2.09 13.75 -12.48
C ILE A 331 2.29 13.83 -10.96
N LEU A 332 3.44 13.38 -10.45
CA LEU A 332 3.77 13.40 -9.03
C LEU A 332 3.80 14.84 -8.46
N MET A 333 4.40 15.80 -9.18
CA MET A 333 4.42 17.19 -8.75
C MET A 333 3.05 17.88 -8.86
N THR A 334 2.20 17.44 -9.78
CA THR A 334 0.80 17.91 -9.87
C THR A 334 0.00 17.42 -8.67
N GLN A 335 0.18 16.16 -8.25
CA GLN A 335 -0.33 15.66 -6.97
C GLN A 335 0.15 16.57 -5.84
N LEU A 336 1.45 16.88 -5.75
CA LEU A 336 1.98 17.70 -4.66
C LEU A 336 1.38 19.10 -4.64
N LYS A 337 1.07 19.67 -5.81
CA LYS A 337 0.37 20.97 -5.91
C LYS A 337 -1.08 20.89 -5.44
N GLN A 338 -1.81 19.87 -5.88
CA GLN A 338 -3.26 19.77 -5.71
C GLN A 338 -3.68 19.16 -4.38
N TYR A 339 -2.99 18.10 -3.95
CA TYR A 339 -3.30 17.31 -2.76
C TYR A 339 -2.16 17.33 -1.75
N GLY A 340 -0.91 17.49 -2.16
CA GLY A 340 0.19 17.69 -1.22
C GLY A 340 0.46 16.52 -0.28
N ILE A 341 1.25 16.80 0.76
CA ILE A 341 1.70 15.85 1.78
C ILE A 341 1.05 16.12 3.13
N ILE A 342 0.99 15.10 3.98
CA ILE A 342 0.50 15.19 5.37
C ILE A 342 1.55 14.61 6.33
N ASN A 343 1.95 15.41 7.32
CA ASN A 343 2.88 14.97 8.36
C ASN A 343 2.25 13.84 9.17
N ALA A 344 2.87 12.65 9.14
CA ALA A 344 2.29 11.44 9.71
C ALA A 344 3.13 10.88 10.86
N ASP A 345 4.45 10.85 10.70
CA ASP A 345 5.30 10.10 11.61
C ASP A 345 6.70 10.71 11.78
N GLY A 346 7.31 10.40 12.92
CA GLY A 346 8.69 10.75 13.24
C GLY A 346 9.65 9.62 12.83
N GLY A 347 10.67 9.95 12.04
CA GLY A 347 11.62 8.99 11.52
C GLY A 347 12.66 9.63 10.62
N ASN A 348 12.70 9.21 9.35
CA ASN A 348 13.55 9.86 8.34
C ASN A 348 12.87 11.15 7.86
N SER A 349 13.65 12.13 7.41
CA SER A 349 13.08 13.38 6.90
C SER A 349 12.68 13.25 5.43
N TRP A 350 11.40 13.52 5.14
CA TRP A 350 10.80 13.62 3.81
C TRP A 350 10.46 12.35 3.00
N PRO A 351 10.55 11.09 3.47
CA PRO A 351 10.07 9.97 2.68
C PRO A 351 8.54 10.01 2.57
N ILE A 352 8.06 9.85 1.34
CA ILE A 352 6.68 9.56 0.97
C ILE A 352 6.53 8.05 0.82
N SER A 353 5.47 7.50 1.41
CA SER A 353 5.18 6.08 1.35
C SER A 353 4.65 5.65 -0.01
N LEU A 354 5.28 4.61 -0.57
CA LEU A 354 4.82 3.85 -1.71
C LEU A 354 4.43 2.44 -1.26
N GLU A 355 3.50 1.84 -1.99
CA GLU A 355 3.34 0.40 -2.02
C GLU A 355 4.70 -0.24 -2.35
N ARG A 356 5.07 -1.29 -1.61
CA ARG A 356 6.22 -2.14 -1.96
C ARG A 356 5.81 -3.09 -3.08
N SER A 357 6.30 -2.81 -4.28
CA SER A 357 6.00 -3.61 -5.47
C SER A 357 7.12 -3.56 -6.50
N ARG A 358 6.95 -4.26 -7.64
CA ARG A 358 7.88 -4.27 -8.78
C ARG A 358 7.73 -3.00 -9.63
N TRP A 359 8.10 -1.85 -9.06
CA TRP A 359 8.11 -0.57 -9.78
C TRP A 359 9.03 -0.61 -11.01
N PRO A 360 8.54 -0.26 -12.21
CA PRO A 360 9.37 -0.24 -13.41
C PRO A 360 10.38 0.92 -13.40
N ALA A 361 11.53 0.75 -14.07
CA ALA A 361 12.66 1.67 -13.98
C ALA A 361 12.36 3.14 -14.33
N ASN A 362 11.42 3.40 -15.25
CA ASN A 362 11.00 4.77 -15.59
C ASN A 362 10.24 5.46 -14.44
N TYR A 363 9.47 4.73 -13.65
CA TYR A 363 8.81 5.26 -12.45
C TYR A 363 9.84 5.54 -11.35
N VAL A 364 10.76 4.59 -11.12
CA VAL A 364 11.89 4.77 -10.18
C VAL A 364 12.74 6.00 -10.55
N ASN A 365 13.00 6.22 -11.85
CA ASN A 365 13.68 7.42 -12.33
C ASN A 365 12.91 8.70 -12.02
N ALA A 366 11.59 8.72 -12.21
CA ALA A 366 10.75 9.87 -11.89
C ALA A 366 10.72 10.17 -10.39
N PHE A 367 10.70 9.14 -9.52
CA PHE A 367 10.83 9.31 -8.08
C PHE A 367 12.14 10.00 -7.70
N ARG A 368 13.26 9.58 -8.29
CA ARG A 368 14.57 10.23 -8.11
C ARG A 368 14.59 11.67 -8.62
N GLU A 369 13.93 11.93 -9.75
CA GLU A 369 13.84 13.25 -10.35
C GLU A 369 13.16 14.26 -9.43
N VAL A 370 12.02 13.86 -8.83
CA VAL A 370 11.31 14.67 -7.83
C VAL A 370 12.14 14.85 -6.55
N ALA A 371 12.80 13.79 -6.07
CA ALA A 371 13.67 13.89 -4.89
C ALA A 371 14.84 14.87 -5.07
N ASN A 372 15.44 14.88 -6.27
CA ASN A 372 16.53 15.80 -6.62
C ASN A 372 16.06 17.24 -6.89
N ALA A 373 14.75 17.51 -6.85
CA ALA A 373 14.21 18.86 -7.03
C ALA A 373 14.28 19.71 -5.75
N HIS A 374 14.63 19.13 -4.59
CA HIS A 374 14.83 19.83 -3.32
C HIS A 374 13.66 20.78 -2.96
N LEU A 375 12.44 20.25 -2.99
CA LEU A 375 11.21 21.04 -3.01
C LEU A 375 10.85 21.75 -1.69
N ALA A 376 11.57 21.54 -0.58
CA ALA A 376 11.18 22.05 0.73
C ALA A 376 10.88 23.56 0.75
N SER A 377 11.72 24.38 0.11
CA SER A 377 11.53 25.84 0.00
C SER A 377 10.34 26.27 -0.88
N ASN A 378 9.82 25.33 -1.67
CA ASN A 378 8.65 25.50 -2.53
C ASN A 378 7.38 24.87 -1.96
N MET A 379 7.44 24.26 -0.77
CA MET A 379 6.26 23.73 -0.08
C MET A 379 5.57 24.82 0.74
N GLU A 380 4.26 24.96 0.60
CA GLU A 380 3.38 25.84 1.34
C GLU A 380 2.54 25.05 2.33
N TRP A 381 2.64 25.38 3.62
CA TRP A 381 1.79 24.82 4.66
C TRP A 381 0.44 25.51 4.68
N VAL A 382 -0.64 24.73 4.69
CA VAL A 382 -2.01 25.21 4.52
C VAL A 382 -2.85 25.02 5.78
N ASP A 383 -3.92 25.80 5.91
CA ASP A 383 -4.93 25.62 6.94
C ASP A 383 -6.14 24.86 6.39
N GLU A 384 -6.35 23.65 6.90
CA GLU A 384 -7.44 22.75 6.50
C GLU A 384 -8.74 22.95 7.30
N SER A 385 -8.75 23.81 8.33
CA SER A 385 -9.88 23.94 9.27
C SER A 385 -11.22 24.26 8.60
N SER A 386 -11.21 24.98 7.47
CA SER A 386 -12.42 25.29 6.68
C SER A 386 -13.09 24.08 6.02
N LEU A 387 -12.37 22.96 5.89
CA LEU A 387 -12.90 21.71 5.35
C LEU A 387 -13.58 20.85 6.42
N MET A 388 -13.22 21.01 7.69
CA MET A 388 -13.62 20.11 8.76
C MET A 388 -15.11 20.23 9.09
N VAL A 389 -15.85 19.12 8.92
CA VAL A 389 -17.24 19.00 9.39
C VAL A 389 -17.28 18.54 10.85
N SER A 390 -16.39 17.62 11.24
CA SER A 390 -16.25 17.10 12.60
C SER A 390 -14.81 16.64 12.85
N PRO A 391 -14.26 16.82 14.06
CA PRO A 391 -12.87 16.45 14.35
C PRO A 391 -12.59 14.94 14.33
N ARG A 392 -13.63 14.10 14.37
CA ARG A 392 -13.50 12.62 14.30
C ARG A 392 -13.88 12.03 12.95
N SER A 393 -14.04 12.88 11.95
CA SER A 393 -14.47 12.46 10.62
C SER A 393 -13.59 13.09 9.55
N GLY A 394 -13.28 12.32 8.51
CA GLY A 394 -12.64 12.80 7.30
C GLY A 394 -13.64 13.42 6.31
N LEU A 395 -14.94 13.48 6.62
CA LEU A 395 -15.92 14.18 5.80
C LEU A 395 -15.56 15.67 5.69
N THR A 396 -15.49 16.17 4.46
CA THR A 396 -15.24 17.58 4.19
C THR A 396 -16.49 18.36 3.81
N THR A 397 -16.42 19.69 3.87
CA THR A 397 -17.46 20.61 3.38
C THR A 397 -17.62 20.60 1.85
N ARG A 398 -16.70 19.99 1.11
CA ARG A 398 -16.63 20.01 -0.36
C ARG A 398 -17.22 18.75 -0.97
N ASN A 399 -17.73 18.85 -2.20
CA ASN A 399 -18.16 17.71 -3.02
C ASN A 399 -19.17 16.76 -2.35
N ARG A 400 -19.99 17.26 -1.42
CA ARG A 400 -20.93 16.44 -0.64
C ARG A 400 -22.15 16.06 -1.47
N GLU A 401 -22.72 14.92 -1.15
CA GLU A 401 -24.01 14.45 -1.65
C GLU A 401 -24.90 14.20 -0.43
N ILE A 402 -26.01 14.93 -0.29
CA ILE A 402 -26.79 15.01 0.94
C ILE A 402 -28.25 14.69 0.65
N VAL A 403 -28.79 13.69 1.34
CA VAL A 403 -30.21 13.36 1.32
C VAL A 403 -30.87 13.91 2.57
N THR A 404 -32.01 14.58 2.38
CA THR A 404 -32.76 15.24 3.45
C THR A 404 -34.19 14.74 3.49
N PHE A 405 -34.64 14.32 4.67
CA PHE A 405 -36.02 13.97 4.98
C PHE A 405 -36.71 15.11 5.73
N THR A 406 -37.93 15.45 5.33
CA THR A 406 -38.78 16.46 5.96
C THR A 406 -40.10 15.83 6.41
N PRO A 407 -40.29 15.54 7.70
CA PRO A 407 -41.51 15.00 8.27
C PRO A 407 -42.70 15.94 8.05
N THR A 408 -43.89 15.40 7.74
CA THR A 408 -45.11 16.22 7.63
C THR A 408 -45.60 16.76 8.97
N SER A 409 -45.18 16.15 10.09
CA SER A 409 -45.64 16.45 11.45
C SER A 409 -45.18 17.83 11.94
N ASP A 410 -43.91 18.16 11.74
CA ASP A 410 -43.30 19.37 12.29
C ASP A 410 -42.31 20.08 11.34
N SER A 411 -42.10 19.52 10.13
CA SER A 411 -41.16 20.04 9.12
C SER A 411 -39.70 20.13 9.58
N THR A 412 -39.31 19.45 10.67
CA THR A 412 -37.92 19.44 11.14
C THR A 412 -37.07 18.49 10.29
N THR A 413 -36.12 19.04 9.54
CA THR A 413 -35.36 18.26 8.56
C THR A 413 -34.27 17.40 9.21
N LYS A 414 -34.08 16.19 8.70
CA LYS A 414 -32.92 15.33 9.01
C LYS A 414 -32.13 15.09 7.73
N SER A 415 -30.80 15.08 7.83
CA SER A 415 -29.92 14.91 6.66
C SER A 415 -28.86 13.86 6.92
N VAL A 416 -28.46 13.17 5.86
CA VAL A 416 -27.37 12.18 5.85
C VAL A 416 -26.49 12.38 4.62
N ASP A 417 -25.18 12.29 4.80
CA ASP A 417 -24.23 12.25 3.69
C ASP A 417 -24.25 10.88 3.03
N LEU A 418 -24.25 10.90 1.70
CA LEU A 418 -24.18 9.74 0.84
C LEU A 418 -22.76 9.59 0.27
N VAL A 419 -22.24 8.37 0.28
CA VAL A 419 -21.01 8.04 -0.44
C VAL A 419 -21.36 7.52 -1.82
N LEU A 420 -20.89 8.22 -2.85
CA LEU A 420 -20.92 7.73 -4.21
C LEU A 420 -19.65 6.94 -4.52
N GLN A 421 -19.83 5.71 -5.04
CA GLN A 421 -18.72 4.83 -5.40
C GLN A 421 -18.62 4.66 -6.92
N GLY A 422 -17.45 5.00 -7.44
CA GLY A 422 -17.03 4.69 -8.80
C GLY A 422 -16.47 3.29 -8.94
N VAL A 423 -16.33 2.86 -10.19
CA VAL A 423 -15.63 1.60 -10.48
C VAL A 423 -14.12 1.76 -10.25
N ALA A 424 -13.52 0.76 -9.64
CA ALA A 424 -12.09 0.58 -9.49
C ALA A 424 -11.71 -0.82 -9.97
N VAL A 425 -10.52 -0.96 -10.53
CA VAL A 425 -9.97 -2.23 -11.01
C VAL A 425 -8.56 -2.35 -10.49
N ASN A 426 -8.18 -3.54 -10.01
CA ASN A 426 -6.81 -3.85 -9.60
C ASN A 426 -6.47 -5.30 -9.98
N LEU A 427 -5.20 -5.60 -10.18
CA LEU A 427 -4.69 -6.96 -10.38
C LEU A 427 -3.96 -7.46 -9.13
N PRO A 428 -3.94 -8.79 -8.86
CA PRO A 428 -3.19 -9.36 -7.74
C PRO A 428 -1.67 -9.22 -7.90
N ASP A 429 -1.18 -9.14 -9.14
CA ASP A 429 0.23 -9.10 -9.47
C ASP A 429 0.51 -7.93 -10.44
N ASN A 430 1.65 -7.25 -10.28
CA ASN A 430 2.13 -6.24 -11.24
C ASN A 430 3.07 -6.83 -12.31
N VAL A 431 3.71 -7.96 -11.99
CA VAL A 431 4.56 -8.72 -12.91
C VAL A 431 4.29 -10.21 -12.82
N LEU A 432 4.45 -10.90 -13.95
CA LEU A 432 4.34 -12.36 -14.01
C LEU A 432 5.41 -12.94 -14.92
N TYR A 433 6.12 -13.96 -14.43
CA TYR A 433 7.14 -14.68 -15.20
C TYR A 433 6.58 -16.03 -15.62
N ILE A 434 6.51 -16.32 -16.92
CA ILE A 434 5.88 -17.54 -17.45
C ILE A 434 6.86 -18.25 -18.38
N GLN A 435 6.91 -19.59 -18.34
CA GLN A 435 7.62 -20.36 -19.34
C GLN A 435 6.70 -20.71 -20.52
N ALA A 436 7.22 -20.62 -21.75
CA ALA A 436 6.56 -21.17 -22.94
C ALA A 436 6.20 -22.66 -22.73
N GLY A 437 5.02 -23.06 -23.20
CA GLY A 437 4.49 -24.41 -22.98
C GLY A 437 3.82 -24.64 -21.63
N THR A 438 3.80 -23.64 -20.73
CA THR A 438 2.98 -23.72 -19.50
C THR A 438 1.50 -23.81 -19.87
N PRO A 439 0.71 -24.70 -19.24
CA PRO A 439 -0.73 -24.79 -19.45
C PRO A 439 -1.45 -23.45 -19.26
N ALA A 440 -2.61 -23.32 -19.91
CA ALA A 440 -3.40 -22.09 -19.85
C ALA A 440 -3.72 -21.68 -18.41
N GLN A 441 -3.59 -20.39 -18.10
CA GLN A 441 -3.80 -19.80 -16.78
C GLN A 441 -4.99 -18.84 -16.85
N GLN A 442 -5.90 -18.93 -15.88
CA GLN A 442 -6.98 -17.95 -15.73
C GLN A 442 -6.45 -16.76 -14.93
N PHE A 443 -6.40 -15.59 -15.56
CA PHE A 443 -6.12 -14.35 -14.84
C PHE A 443 -7.37 -13.84 -14.12
N THR A 444 -7.13 -13.20 -12.98
CA THR A 444 -8.16 -12.61 -12.13
C THR A 444 -7.88 -11.12 -11.96
N ALA A 445 -8.95 -10.35 -11.76
CA ALA A 445 -8.90 -8.94 -11.43
C ALA A 445 -9.87 -8.69 -10.27
N PHE A 446 -9.52 -7.76 -9.41
CA PHE A 446 -10.40 -7.23 -8.37
C PHE A 446 -11.18 -6.06 -8.98
N VAL A 447 -12.51 -6.11 -8.93
CA VAL A 447 -13.39 -5.07 -9.45
C VAL A 447 -14.63 -4.96 -8.57
N ASN A 448 -14.88 -3.77 -8.03
CA ASN A 448 -16.02 -3.52 -7.14
C ASN A 448 -17.37 -3.39 -7.88
N ILE A 449 -17.36 -2.96 -9.16
CA ILE A 449 -18.58 -2.72 -9.94
C ILE A 449 -18.46 -3.34 -11.34
N GLY A 450 -19.36 -4.27 -11.64
CA GLY A 450 -19.45 -4.91 -12.96
C GLY A 450 -18.41 -6.01 -13.14
N SER A 451 -17.79 -6.05 -14.32
CA SER A 451 -16.74 -7.00 -14.68
C SER A 451 -15.65 -6.33 -15.49
N VAL A 452 -14.61 -7.09 -15.86
CA VAL A 452 -13.53 -6.63 -16.73
C VAL A 452 -13.49 -7.40 -18.04
N THR A 453 -12.94 -6.78 -19.06
CA THR A 453 -12.50 -7.44 -20.29
C THR A 453 -10.98 -7.37 -20.41
N TRP A 454 -10.39 -8.42 -20.96
CA TRP A 454 -8.93 -8.58 -21.02
C TRP A 454 -8.40 -8.33 -22.43
N SER A 455 -7.26 -7.65 -22.50
CA SER A 455 -6.49 -7.43 -23.73
C SER A 455 -4.99 -7.60 -23.47
N MET A 456 -4.20 -7.80 -24.53
CA MET A 456 -2.75 -7.92 -24.45
C MET A 456 -2.05 -7.21 -25.60
N SER A 457 -0.90 -6.60 -25.32
CA SER A 457 -0.07 -5.95 -26.33
C SER A 457 1.42 -5.94 -25.92
N PRO A 458 2.36 -6.33 -26.81
CA PRO A 458 2.12 -7.03 -28.08
C PRO A 458 1.48 -8.41 -27.86
N SER A 459 0.86 -8.99 -28.90
CA SER A 459 0.25 -10.32 -28.78
C SER A 459 1.31 -11.43 -28.71
N VAL A 460 1.50 -12.00 -27.52
CA VAL A 460 2.42 -13.12 -27.26
C VAL A 460 1.61 -14.26 -26.64
N GLY A 461 1.37 -15.32 -27.42
CA GLY A 461 0.44 -16.39 -27.04
C GLY A 461 -1.00 -16.04 -27.44
N THR A 462 -1.98 -16.50 -26.65
CA THR A 462 -3.40 -16.14 -26.84
C THR A 462 -4.04 -15.73 -25.52
N LEU A 463 -4.86 -14.69 -25.54
CA LEU A 463 -5.64 -14.22 -24.39
C LEU A 463 -7.10 -14.08 -24.81
N THR A 464 -8.01 -14.73 -24.07
CA THR A 464 -9.44 -14.54 -24.25
C THR A 464 -9.92 -13.25 -23.57
N SER A 465 -11.05 -12.69 -24.01
CA SER A 465 -11.66 -11.52 -23.34
C SER A 465 -12.06 -11.77 -21.88
N GLY A 466 -12.19 -13.05 -21.49
CA GLY A 466 -12.45 -13.49 -20.12
C GLY A 466 -11.20 -13.74 -19.27
N GLY A 467 -9.99 -13.49 -19.79
CA GLY A 467 -8.76 -13.58 -19.00
C GLY A 467 -8.05 -14.94 -19.03
N LEU A 468 -8.51 -15.91 -19.80
CA LEU A 468 -7.77 -17.16 -20.02
C LEU A 468 -6.58 -16.90 -20.95
N TYR A 469 -5.37 -16.93 -20.39
CA TYR A 469 -4.10 -16.78 -21.11
C TYR A 469 -3.46 -18.13 -21.40
N THR A 470 -3.02 -18.33 -22.63
CA THR A 470 -2.23 -19.51 -23.05
C THR A 470 -0.89 -19.06 -23.57
N ALA A 471 0.19 -19.47 -22.90
CA ALA A 471 1.55 -19.18 -23.33
C ALA A 471 1.84 -19.84 -24.69
N PRO A 472 2.70 -19.25 -25.54
CA PRO A 472 3.19 -19.92 -26.74
C PRO A 472 3.80 -21.28 -26.40
N SER A 473 3.72 -22.25 -27.32
CA SER A 473 4.37 -23.56 -27.13
C SER A 473 5.89 -23.48 -27.12
N SER A 474 6.47 -22.48 -27.81
CA SER A 474 7.89 -22.16 -27.81
C SER A 474 8.12 -20.69 -28.19
N ILE A 475 9.24 -20.12 -27.74
CA ILE A 475 9.75 -18.82 -28.17
C ILE A 475 11.29 -18.92 -28.26
N ALA A 476 11.92 -18.12 -29.12
CA ALA A 476 13.36 -18.17 -29.34
C ALA A 476 14.17 -17.48 -28.23
N SER A 477 13.62 -16.40 -27.68
CA SER A 477 14.23 -15.59 -26.63
C SER A 477 13.14 -15.07 -25.69
N PRO A 478 13.49 -14.66 -24.45
CA PRO A 478 12.55 -14.01 -23.55
C PRO A 478 11.82 -12.86 -24.25
N THR A 479 10.51 -12.79 -24.08
CA THR A 479 9.65 -11.80 -24.73
C THR A 479 8.65 -11.26 -23.72
N THR A 480 8.36 -9.96 -23.75
CA THR A 480 7.40 -9.32 -22.85
C THR A 480 6.10 -8.99 -23.55
N THR A 481 5.00 -9.02 -22.78
CA THR A 481 3.70 -8.47 -23.15
C THR A 481 3.06 -7.81 -21.95
N THR A 482 2.27 -6.76 -22.17
CA THR A 482 1.42 -6.17 -21.13
C THR A 482 0.02 -6.71 -21.32
N VAL A 483 -0.58 -7.23 -20.25
CA VAL A 483 -2.00 -7.58 -20.23
C VAL A 483 -2.75 -6.54 -19.41
N THR A 484 -3.94 -6.18 -19.89
CA THR A 484 -4.75 -5.12 -19.31
C THR A 484 -6.16 -5.62 -19.08
N ALA A 485 -6.63 -5.50 -17.83
CA ALA A 485 -8.03 -5.69 -17.45
C ALA A 485 -8.73 -4.33 -17.45
N THR A 486 -9.71 -4.15 -18.33
CA THR A 486 -10.47 -2.89 -18.48
C THR A 486 -11.89 -3.09 -17.99
N SER A 487 -12.39 -2.17 -17.17
CA SER A 487 -13.78 -2.20 -16.71
C SER A 487 -14.77 -2.13 -17.88
N VAL A 488 -15.78 -2.99 -17.86
CA VAL A 488 -16.87 -2.95 -18.85
C VAL A 488 -17.86 -1.80 -18.61
N VAL A 489 -17.88 -1.25 -17.38
CA VAL A 489 -18.78 -0.14 -17.01
C VAL A 489 -18.13 1.23 -17.18
N ASN A 490 -16.78 1.30 -17.23
CA ASN A 490 -16.04 2.50 -17.60
C ASN A 490 -14.71 2.11 -18.27
N SER A 491 -14.63 2.22 -19.59
CA SER A 491 -13.46 1.82 -20.37
C SER A 491 -12.20 2.66 -20.12
N SER A 492 -12.31 3.76 -19.38
CA SER A 492 -11.15 4.55 -18.96
C SER A 492 -10.49 4.01 -17.70
N VAL A 493 -11.12 3.07 -16.97
CA VAL A 493 -10.58 2.47 -15.74
C VAL A 493 -10.03 1.08 -16.06
N ALA A 494 -8.73 0.90 -15.88
CA ALA A 494 -8.05 -0.35 -16.14
C ALA A 494 -6.91 -0.58 -15.15
N ALA A 495 -6.47 -1.84 -15.06
CA ALA A 495 -5.24 -2.22 -14.39
C ALA A 495 -4.43 -3.13 -15.32
N SER A 496 -3.11 -3.08 -15.22
CA SER A 496 -2.21 -3.83 -16.09
C SER A 496 -1.15 -4.58 -15.29
N MET A 497 -0.64 -5.65 -15.90
CA MET A 497 0.56 -6.34 -15.41
C MET A 497 1.47 -6.68 -16.58
N THR A 498 2.78 -6.71 -16.32
CA THR A 498 3.77 -7.11 -17.32
C THR A 498 4.06 -8.60 -17.21
N ILE A 499 3.90 -9.31 -18.32
CA ILE A 499 4.25 -10.72 -18.43
C ILE A 499 5.56 -10.85 -19.18
N THR A 500 6.54 -11.52 -18.59
CA THR A 500 7.76 -11.96 -19.30
C THR A 500 7.66 -13.45 -19.56
N ILE A 501 7.66 -13.84 -20.83
CA ILE A 501 7.64 -15.23 -21.26
C ILE A 501 9.09 -15.67 -21.52
N PHE A 502 9.51 -16.78 -20.91
CA PHE A 502 10.81 -17.42 -21.13
C PHE A 502 10.71 -18.60 -22.11
N PRO A 503 11.78 -18.92 -22.85
CA PRO A 503 11.85 -20.14 -23.67
C PRO A 503 11.60 -21.42 -22.87
N THR A 504 11.20 -22.49 -23.58
CA THR A 504 11.15 -23.84 -23.02
C THR A 504 12.54 -24.29 -22.55
N GLY A 505 12.63 -25.02 -21.43
CA GLY A 505 13.90 -25.51 -20.89
C GLY A 505 14.32 -24.78 -19.61
N SER A 506 15.57 -24.35 -19.50
CA SER A 506 16.05 -23.65 -18.31
C SER A 506 15.71 -22.17 -18.33
N ILE A 507 15.16 -21.64 -17.24
CA ILE A 507 15.04 -20.20 -16.97
C ILE A 507 16.33 -19.73 -16.30
N ARG A 508 16.90 -18.61 -16.75
CA ARG A 508 18.16 -18.02 -16.26
C ARG A 508 18.01 -16.52 -16.10
N VAL A 509 18.11 -16.03 -14.87
CA VAL A 509 17.84 -14.62 -14.55
C VAL A 509 18.96 -13.99 -13.72
N MET A 510 19.23 -12.71 -13.98
CA MET A 510 20.15 -11.85 -13.25
C MET A 510 19.43 -10.56 -12.86
N PRO A 511 18.77 -10.52 -11.67
CA PRO A 511 17.85 -9.44 -11.32
C PRO A 511 18.46 -8.03 -11.31
N SER A 512 19.74 -7.89 -10.96
CA SER A 512 20.39 -6.57 -10.87
C SER A 512 21.23 -6.21 -12.10
N SER A 513 21.46 -7.13 -13.04
CA SER A 513 22.25 -6.87 -14.24
C SER A 513 21.59 -5.79 -15.11
N ASN A 514 22.39 -4.97 -15.79
CA ASN A 514 21.91 -3.94 -16.72
C ASN A 514 21.81 -4.40 -18.17
N ALA A 515 22.34 -5.58 -18.48
CA ALA A 515 22.30 -6.18 -19.81
C ALA A 515 22.29 -7.70 -19.71
N ASP A 516 21.75 -8.35 -20.73
CA ASP A 516 21.78 -9.81 -20.82
C ASP A 516 23.23 -10.31 -20.91
N TYR A 517 23.49 -11.43 -20.24
CA TYR A 517 24.82 -12.03 -20.18
C TYR A 517 24.82 -13.38 -20.90
N VAL A 518 25.84 -13.66 -21.71
CA VAL A 518 26.04 -14.98 -22.33
C VAL A 518 27.22 -15.64 -21.64
N ASP A 519 26.97 -16.78 -21.00
CA ASP A 519 28.01 -17.52 -20.28
C ASP A 519 28.97 -18.25 -21.22
N SER A 520 30.07 -18.75 -20.67
CA SER A 520 31.11 -19.48 -21.40
C SER A 520 30.61 -20.75 -22.09
N SER A 521 29.44 -21.27 -21.69
CA SER A 521 28.76 -22.42 -22.28
C SER A 521 27.72 -22.02 -23.34
N GLY A 522 27.56 -20.73 -23.62
CA GLY A 522 26.65 -20.18 -24.63
C GLY A 522 25.21 -19.98 -24.15
N HIS A 523 24.92 -20.07 -22.84
CA HIS A 523 23.58 -19.80 -22.33
C HIS A 523 23.37 -18.31 -22.08
N THR A 524 22.19 -17.82 -22.48
CA THR A 524 21.75 -16.45 -22.20
C THR A 524 21.08 -16.35 -20.82
N TRP A 525 21.48 -15.32 -20.06
CA TRP A 525 20.96 -14.93 -18.77
C TRP A 525 20.26 -13.58 -18.91
N THR A 526 18.98 -13.54 -18.55
CA THR A 526 18.14 -12.36 -18.75
C THR A 526 18.32 -11.36 -17.60
N SER A 527 18.58 -10.11 -17.95
CA SER A 527 18.75 -9.01 -17.01
C SER A 527 17.43 -8.45 -16.47
N ARG A 528 17.46 -7.77 -15.31
CA ARG A 528 16.33 -7.02 -14.72
C ARG A 528 15.04 -7.79 -14.51
N THR A 529 15.12 -9.10 -14.30
CA THR A 529 13.95 -9.98 -14.27
C THR A 529 14.07 -11.07 -13.21
N GLY A 530 12.95 -11.73 -12.93
CA GLY A 530 12.86 -12.92 -12.09
C GLY A 530 12.54 -12.65 -10.62
N VAL A 531 12.50 -11.40 -10.20
CA VAL A 531 12.04 -10.98 -8.85
C VAL A 531 10.64 -10.41 -8.96
N SER A 532 9.72 -10.85 -8.11
CA SER A 532 8.28 -10.55 -8.21
C SER A 532 7.82 -9.39 -7.32
N ASN A 533 8.52 -9.11 -6.21
CA ASN A 533 7.98 -8.25 -5.13
C ASN A 533 8.81 -7.00 -4.79
N ILE A 534 9.88 -6.73 -5.54
CA ILE A 534 10.82 -5.64 -5.26
C ILE A 534 11.04 -4.82 -6.52
N GLU A 535 11.11 -3.50 -6.40
CA GLU A 535 11.29 -2.55 -7.46
C GLU A 535 12.50 -2.83 -8.36
N ASP A 536 12.43 -2.40 -9.62
CA ASP A 536 13.56 -2.44 -10.55
C ASP A 536 14.52 -1.28 -10.29
N ASP A 537 14.99 -1.17 -9.05
CA ASP A 537 16.10 -0.29 -8.77
C ASP A 537 17.40 -0.94 -9.25
N LEU A 538 18.29 -0.10 -9.77
CA LEU A 538 19.65 -0.42 -10.15
C LEU A 538 20.50 -0.69 -8.89
N GLY A 539 20.02 -1.51 -7.97
CA GLY A 539 20.77 -1.95 -6.81
C GLY A 539 21.81 -2.96 -7.27
N CYS A 540 22.91 -2.50 -7.85
CA CYS A 540 24.15 -3.27 -7.88
C CYS A 540 25.33 -2.38 -7.51
N CYS A 541 26.17 -2.90 -6.63
CA CYS A 541 27.55 -2.50 -6.57
C CYS A 541 28.23 -3.00 -7.86
N ASN A 542 28.99 -2.14 -8.52
CA ASN A 542 29.89 -2.57 -9.60
C ASN A 542 30.77 -3.73 -9.12
N PHE A 543 31.20 -4.58 -10.06
CA PHE A 543 32.15 -5.66 -9.83
C PHE A 543 33.30 -5.19 -8.92
N ASP A 544 33.42 -5.78 -7.73
CA ASP A 544 34.57 -5.54 -6.87
C ASP A 544 35.81 -6.10 -7.55
N PRO A 545 36.85 -5.29 -7.82
CA PRO A 545 38.07 -5.76 -8.47
C PRO A 545 38.79 -6.88 -7.71
N SER A 546 38.49 -7.07 -6.42
CA SER A 546 39.03 -8.14 -5.57
C SER A 546 38.20 -9.44 -5.59
N PHE A 547 37.04 -9.47 -6.27
CA PHE A 547 36.29 -10.71 -6.48
C PHE A 547 37.13 -11.71 -7.30
N PRO A 548 37.15 -13.01 -6.94
CA PRO A 548 38.02 -13.99 -7.58
C PRO A 548 37.71 -14.12 -9.07
N ASN A 549 38.77 -14.22 -9.86
CA ASN A 549 38.68 -14.46 -11.29
C ASN A 549 38.28 -15.92 -11.56
N ILE A 550 36.97 -16.17 -11.55
CA ILE A 550 36.35 -17.45 -11.93
C ILE A 550 35.65 -17.31 -13.27
N THR A 551 35.52 -18.40 -14.02
CA THR A 551 34.71 -18.44 -15.23
C THR A 551 33.28 -18.02 -14.90
N ASP A 552 32.70 -17.15 -15.73
CA ASP A 552 31.36 -16.60 -15.57
C ASP A 552 31.12 -15.88 -14.23
N SER A 553 32.15 -15.21 -13.69
CA SER A 553 32.09 -14.47 -12.41
C SER A 553 30.93 -13.48 -12.30
N GLN A 554 30.42 -12.97 -13.43
CA GLN A 554 29.24 -12.10 -13.48
C GLN A 554 28.00 -12.72 -12.82
N LEU A 555 27.83 -14.04 -12.89
CA LEU A 555 26.69 -14.75 -12.28
C LEU A 555 26.66 -14.67 -10.75
N TRP A 556 27.78 -14.32 -10.13
CA TRP A 556 27.91 -14.12 -8.68
C TRP A 556 28.07 -12.64 -8.33
N SER A 557 28.72 -11.82 -9.16
CA SER A 557 29.09 -10.45 -8.79
C SER A 557 27.98 -9.41 -8.94
N TYR A 558 27.00 -9.62 -9.82
CA TYR A 558 25.87 -8.69 -9.99
C TYR A 558 24.80 -8.97 -8.93
N MET A 559 24.94 -8.36 -7.76
CA MET A 559 24.07 -8.62 -6.62
C MET A 559 22.93 -7.61 -6.50
N MET A 560 21.71 -8.11 -6.34
CA MET A 560 20.57 -7.36 -5.81
C MET A 560 20.48 -7.60 -4.30
N TYR A 561 20.15 -6.57 -3.52
CA TYR A 561 19.90 -6.69 -2.09
C TYR A 561 18.74 -5.82 -1.61
N ARG A 562 17.99 -6.26 -0.61
CA ARG A 562 16.91 -5.50 0.06
C ARG A 562 16.76 -5.88 1.52
N PHE A 563 16.33 -4.93 2.33
CA PHE A 563 15.95 -5.13 3.74
C PHE A 563 14.55 -5.76 3.85
N ASN A 564 14.33 -6.88 3.15
CA ASN A 564 13.11 -7.67 3.15
C ASN A 564 13.34 -9.03 2.47
N ASP A 565 12.33 -9.89 2.56
CA ASP A 565 12.20 -11.13 1.81
C ASP A 565 12.19 -10.84 0.29
N ILE A 566 12.97 -11.62 -0.47
CA ILE A 566 12.98 -11.58 -1.93
C ILE A 566 12.19 -12.76 -2.46
N HIS A 567 11.13 -12.48 -3.22
CA HIS A 567 10.33 -13.50 -3.89
C HIS A 567 10.71 -13.60 -5.38
N MET A 568 10.83 -14.84 -5.85
CA MET A 568 11.11 -15.18 -7.24
C MET A 568 10.11 -16.25 -7.70
N ASP A 569 8.97 -15.78 -8.22
CA ASP A 569 7.84 -16.63 -8.61
C ASP A 569 7.73 -16.80 -10.12
N PHE A 570 7.58 -18.04 -10.59
CA PHE A 570 7.47 -18.40 -12.01
C PHE A 570 6.28 -19.31 -12.26
N ARG A 571 5.63 -19.15 -13.42
CA ARG A 571 4.69 -20.11 -13.96
C ARG A 571 5.40 -21.07 -14.90
N VAL A 572 5.47 -22.35 -14.53
CA VAL A 572 6.16 -23.40 -15.29
C VAL A 572 5.28 -24.65 -15.39
N PRO A 573 5.46 -25.51 -16.41
CA PRO A 573 4.75 -26.79 -16.48
C PRO A 573 4.92 -27.63 -15.21
N ALA A 574 3.92 -28.44 -14.86
CA ALA A 574 4.05 -29.38 -13.75
C ALA A 574 5.24 -30.33 -13.99
N GLY A 575 6.04 -30.59 -12.96
CA GLY A 575 7.25 -31.38 -13.11
C GLY A 575 8.26 -31.15 -12.00
N THR A 576 9.42 -31.78 -12.13
CA THR A 576 10.54 -31.65 -11.20
C THR A 576 11.57 -30.68 -11.78
N TYR A 577 12.08 -29.79 -10.94
CA TYR A 577 13.04 -28.76 -11.34
C TYR A 577 14.21 -28.70 -10.36
N GLN A 578 15.41 -28.50 -10.88
CA GLN A 578 16.57 -28.08 -10.10
C GLN A 578 16.64 -26.55 -10.10
N ILE A 579 16.63 -25.97 -8.91
CA ILE A 579 16.94 -24.57 -8.65
C ILE A 579 18.43 -24.46 -8.36
N THR A 580 19.10 -23.50 -9.00
CA THR A 580 20.48 -23.09 -8.68
C THR A 580 20.49 -21.60 -8.37
N TYR A 581 20.68 -21.27 -7.10
CA TYR A 581 20.83 -19.93 -6.57
C TYR A 581 22.31 -19.58 -6.45
N ARG A 582 22.69 -18.35 -6.84
CA ARG A 582 24.07 -17.87 -6.75
C ARG A 582 24.13 -16.49 -6.14
N LEU A 583 25.23 -16.26 -5.41
CA LEU A 583 25.55 -15.00 -4.78
C LEU A 583 27.06 -14.85 -4.63
N GLY A 584 27.59 -13.67 -4.91
CA GLY A 584 28.95 -13.29 -4.53
C GLY A 584 28.93 -12.63 -3.16
N THR A 585 29.75 -13.10 -2.22
CA THR A 585 29.91 -12.43 -0.93
C THR A 585 30.75 -11.18 -1.14
N ASN A 586 30.12 -10.02 -1.30
CA ASN A 586 30.82 -8.74 -1.25
C ASN A 586 30.09 -7.83 -0.26
N PHE A 587 30.31 -8.13 1.01
CA PHE A 587 29.64 -7.44 2.09
C PHE A 587 30.71 -6.72 2.90
N GLY A 588 30.91 -5.44 2.62
CA GLY A 588 31.55 -4.50 3.56
C GLY A 588 30.73 -4.29 4.85
N LEU A 589 29.63 -5.03 4.99
CA LEU A 589 28.71 -5.14 6.11
C LEU A 589 28.90 -6.55 6.70
N GLY A 590 28.55 -6.76 7.97
CA GLY A 590 28.80 -8.03 8.69
C GLY A 590 28.15 -9.30 8.08
N PRO A 591 28.13 -10.42 8.80
CA PRO A 591 27.53 -11.66 8.29
C PRO A 591 26.07 -11.42 7.84
N VAL A 592 25.76 -11.89 6.63
CA VAL A 592 24.40 -11.88 6.06
C VAL A 592 23.85 -13.29 6.21
N VAL A 593 22.84 -13.45 7.05
CA VAL A 593 22.18 -14.74 7.29
C VAL A 593 20.81 -14.74 6.63
N VAL A 594 20.51 -15.78 5.86
CA VAL A 594 19.22 -15.94 5.18
C VAL A 594 18.64 -17.33 5.40
N LYS A 595 17.34 -17.49 5.13
CA LYS A 595 16.73 -18.78 4.86
C LYS A 595 16.41 -18.88 3.38
N LEU A 596 16.75 -20.02 2.76
CA LEU A 596 16.41 -20.29 1.37
C LEU A 596 15.28 -21.31 1.32
N GLY A 597 14.22 -20.98 0.59
CA GLY A 597 13.06 -21.84 0.49
C GLY A 597 12.45 -21.91 -0.88
N ALA A 598 11.65 -22.95 -1.10
CA ALA A 598 10.82 -23.07 -2.28
C ALA A 598 9.52 -23.80 -1.95
N GLN A 599 8.47 -23.50 -2.72
CA GLN A 599 7.14 -24.11 -2.55
C GLN A 599 6.63 -24.02 -1.11
N GLY A 600 6.95 -22.91 -0.43
CA GLY A 600 6.54 -22.67 0.96
C GLY A 600 7.32 -23.47 2.01
N GLN A 601 8.38 -24.17 1.63
CA GLN A 601 9.22 -24.96 2.53
C GLN A 601 10.59 -24.30 2.69
N ILE A 602 11.15 -24.37 3.90
CA ILE A 602 12.54 -24.00 4.15
C ILE A 602 13.43 -25.16 3.68
N LEU A 603 14.33 -24.87 2.74
CA LEU A 603 15.24 -25.84 2.15
C LEU A 603 16.66 -25.72 2.72
N ALA A 604 17.06 -24.51 3.09
CA ALA A 604 18.27 -24.25 3.88
C ALA A 604 17.95 -23.20 4.94
N ASP A 605 18.38 -23.48 6.17
CA ASP A 605 18.10 -22.67 7.35
C ASP A 605 19.38 -22.03 7.91
N ASN A 606 19.31 -20.78 8.33
CA ASN A 606 20.40 -19.98 8.90
C ASN A 606 21.68 -20.03 8.07
N VAL A 607 21.55 -19.82 6.76
CA VAL A 607 22.68 -19.78 5.82
C VAL A 607 23.47 -18.50 6.07
N ASP A 608 24.61 -18.59 6.77
CA ASP A 608 25.58 -17.50 6.85
C ASP A 608 26.36 -17.48 5.53
N LEU A 609 25.92 -16.62 4.62
CA LEU A 609 26.44 -16.58 3.26
C LEU A 609 27.95 -16.28 3.24
N LEU A 610 28.44 -15.48 4.19
CA LEU A 610 29.85 -15.14 4.30
C LEU A 610 30.67 -16.35 4.76
N ALA A 611 30.24 -17.01 5.83
CA ALA A 611 30.94 -18.17 6.37
C ALA A 611 30.89 -19.36 5.40
N ASP A 612 29.72 -19.63 4.82
CA ASP A 612 29.49 -20.76 3.93
C ASP A 612 30.22 -20.63 2.59
N ALA A 613 30.43 -19.39 2.10
CA ALA A 613 31.28 -19.14 0.95
C ALA A 613 32.79 -19.24 1.25
N GLY A 614 33.17 -19.35 2.53
CA GLY A 614 34.56 -19.37 2.98
C GLY A 614 35.21 -17.99 3.10
N GLY A 615 34.41 -16.94 3.32
CA GLY A 615 34.87 -15.57 3.57
C GLY A 615 34.36 -14.54 2.57
N ASN A 616 34.88 -13.31 2.69
CA ASN A 616 34.52 -12.20 1.80
C ASN A 616 35.15 -12.39 0.41
N HIS A 617 34.50 -11.84 -0.61
CA HIS A 617 34.85 -11.97 -2.02
C HIS A 617 34.91 -13.44 -2.47
N LYS A 618 33.85 -14.21 -2.21
CA LYS A 618 33.76 -15.62 -2.62
C LYS A 618 32.42 -15.94 -3.29
N PRO A 619 32.40 -16.87 -4.25
CA PRO A 619 31.16 -17.36 -4.83
C PRO A 619 30.46 -18.32 -3.86
N TYR A 620 29.18 -18.09 -3.61
CA TYR A 620 28.27 -19.04 -2.98
C TYR A 620 27.29 -19.59 -4.01
N THR A 621 27.02 -20.89 -3.95
CA THR A 621 26.03 -21.56 -4.80
C THR A 621 25.20 -22.52 -3.97
N PHE A 622 23.88 -22.42 -4.08
CA PHE A 622 22.93 -23.33 -3.47
C PHE A 622 22.13 -24.04 -4.57
N THR A 623 21.91 -25.34 -4.41
CA THR A 623 21.08 -26.13 -5.32
C THR A 623 20.02 -26.91 -4.58
N ALA A 624 18.80 -26.92 -5.10
CA ALA A 624 17.72 -27.74 -4.58
C ALA A 624 16.83 -28.29 -5.68
N THR A 625 16.24 -29.46 -5.45
CA THR A 625 15.24 -30.05 -6.35
C THR A 625 13.85 -29.82 -5.77
N VAL A 626 12.93 -29.32 -6.60
CA VAL A 626 11.56 -28.98 -6.22
C VAL A 626 10.56 -29.58 -7.19
N THR A 627 9.35 -29.85 -6.72
CA THR A 627 8.24 -30.33 -7.55
C THR A 627 7.18 -29.23 -7.71
N VAL A 628 6.78 -28.99 -8.95
CA VAL A 628 5.70 -28.06 -9.31
C VAL A 628 4.46 -28.87 -9.63
N GLY A 629 3.36 -28.50 -8.99
CA GLY A 629 2.05 -29.15 -9.13
C GLY A 629 1.23 -28.62 -10.29
N SER A 630 -0.07 -28.92 -10.25
CA SER A 630 -1.06 -28.49 -11.26
C SER A 630 -1.41 -27.00 -11.21
N ASP A 631 -0.99 -26.28 -10.16
CA ASP A 631 -1.09 -24.82 -10.06
C ASP A 631 -0.03 -24.09 -10.91
N ASN A 632 0.89 -24.86 -11.50
CA ASN A 632 1.98 -24.39 -12.34
C ASN A 632 2.85 -23.33 -11.67
N LYS A 633 2.86 -23.20 -10.34
CA LYS A 633 3.62 -22.19 -9.62
C LYS A 633 4.92 -22.80 -9.08
N LEU A 634 6.04 -22.22 -9.47
CA LEU A 634 7.32 -22.38 -8.81
C LEU A 634 7.61 -21.09 -8.05
N SER A 635 7.70 -21.18 -6.73
CA SER A 635 8.08 -20.08 -5.85
C SER A 635 9.43 -20.39 -5.21
N PHE A 636 10.40 -19.49 -5.37
CA PHE A 636 11.64 -19.49 -4.61
C PHE A 636 11.71 -18.20 -3.79
N VAL A 637 12.04 -18.33 -2.50
CA VAL A 637 12.07 -17.19 -1.57
C VAL A 637 13.39 -17.17 -0.82
N ILE A 638 14.00 -15.99 -0.77
CA ILE A 638 15.10 -15.68 0.14
C ILE A 638 14.48 -14.91 1.29
N TRP A 639 14.24 -15.59 2.41
CA TRP A 639 13.72 -14.92 3.60
C TRP A 639 14.85 -14.26 4.38
N ASP A 640 14.61 -13.00 4.72
CA ASP A 640 15.45 -12.23 5.59
C ASP A 640 15.38 -12.76 7.03
N MET A 641 16.48 -12.57 7.76
CA MET A 641 16.62 -12.99 9.15
C MET A 641 17.03 -11.80 10.03
N PRO A 642 16.64 -11.81 11.32
CA PRO A 642 17.00 -10.77 12.28
C PRO A 642 18.51 -10.46 12.36
N THR A 643 19.33 -11.46 12.05
CA THR A 643 20.78 -11.36 11.98
C THR A 643 21.20 -11.14 10.53
N GLY A 644 21.20 -9.90 10.07
CA GLY A 644 21.65 -9.56 8.71
C GLY A 644 20.75 -8.54 8.04
N ASN A 645 19.43 -8.64 8.26
CA ASN A 645 18.39 -7.74 7.77
C ASN A 645 18.47 -7.46 6.25
N ILE A 646 18.96 -8.40 5.45
CA ILE A 646 19.10 -8.22 4.01
C ILE A 646 18.88 -9.54 3.27
N GLY A 647 17.82 -9.61 2.45
CA GLY A 647 17.69 -10.58 1.37
C GLY A 647 18.61 -10.23 0.20
N VAL A 648 19.28 -11.23 -0.38
CA VAL A 648 20.29 -11.03 -1.44
C VAL A 648 20.20 -12.10 -2.54
N VAL A 649 20.46 -11.72 -3.78
CA VAL A 649 20.56 -12.65 -4.92
C VAL A 649 21.39 -12.05 -6.05
N SER A 650 22.24 -12.85 -6.69
CA SER A 650 22.94 -12.42 -7.91
C SER A 650 22.34 -13.03 -9.17
N SER A 651 22.11 -14.34 -9.16
CA SER A 651 21.43 -15.02 -10.25
C SER A 651 20.66 -16.26 -9.78
N LEU A 652 19.65 -16.63 -10.55
CA LEU A 652 18.86 -17.84 -10.34
C LEU A 652 18.74 -18.60 -11.67
N GLN A 653 18.90 -19.92 -11.61
CA GLN A 653 18.59 -20.81 -12.71
C GLN A 653 17.59 -21.88 -12.27
N ILE A 654 16.58 -22.12 -13.09
CA ILE A 654 15.59 -23.19 -12.91
C ILE A 654 15.73 -24.13 -14.09
N THR A 655 16.00 -25.42 -13.85
CA THR A 655 16.25 -26.41 -14.90
C THR A 655 15.31 -27.61 -14.73
N PRO A 656 14.46 -27.94 -15.73
CA PRO A 656 13.67 -29.17 -15.70
C PRO A 656 14.55 -30.40 -15.49
N GLN A 657 14.06 -31.40 -14.75
CA GLN A 657 14.76 -32.66 -14.47
C GLN A 657 14.17 -33.83 -15.24
#